data_AF-A0A0B2SE57-F1
#
_entry.id   AF-A0A0B2SE57-F1
#
_cell.length_a   1.000
_cell.length_b   1.000
_cell.length_c   1.000
_cell.angle_alpha   90.00
_cell.angle_beta   90.00
_cell.angle_gamma   90.00
#
_symmetry.space_group_name_H-M   'P 1'
#
loop_
_entity.id
_entity.type
_entity.pdbx_description
1 polymer ?
#
loop_
_entity_poly.entity_id
_entity_poly.type
_entity_poly.pdbx_seq_one_letter_code
_entity_poly.pdbx_strand_id
1 'polypeptide(L)'
;MHRLLRDLGKCIVREKSPKEPRNWSRLWDWKDLYEVLSNNMKAKNLEAIVVEDKTWMFFETTMRVDALSKMKNLKLLMFPEYKQWKVTTNEKKKFSGNLNYVSNNKLGYLIWPYYPFNFLPQCFQPHNLIELDLSRSNIQHLWDSTQPIPKLRRLNLSFCVNLIEVPDFSEALNLESLDLSGCTRLSRFHPSIGFPRNLTNLRLWDCKSLVELPHFEQALNLEYLDLTGCEQLKQLPSSIGRLRKLKFSLDLEECKSLTDLPHFAEDLNFSWLNLRGCIELRQIHPSIGHLRKLSGLVLQNCKSLVKLPDFAEDLNLRQLNLEGCEQLRQIHPSIGHLTKLEVLNLKDCKSLVKLPDFAEDLNLRELNLEGCEQLRQIHPSIGHLTKLVKLNLKDCKSLESLPNNILRLSSLQYLSLFGCSKLYNIRSSEEQRGAGHLKKLRIGEAPSRSQSIFSFFKKGLPWPSVAFDKSLEDAHKDSVRCLLPSLPIFPCMRELDLSFCNLLKIPDAFVNFQCLEELYLMGNNFETLPSLKELSKLLHLNLQHCKRLKYLPELPSRTDLFWWNWTTVDDYEYGLGLNIFNCPELAERDRCPNNCFSWMMQIAHPDLLPLVPPISSIIPGSEIPSWFEKQHLGMGNVINIGRSHFMQHYKNWIGLALSVIFVVHKERRIPPPDMEQPSILSITCGPSIPPQQRKKERPSPYIPVLFREDLVTDESDHLWLFYFTLDLFDDRNFDELEVKCRSRDLLHDQDLVVEVKKYGYRWVHKHDLELLNRSSLKRNFSEIKEN
;
A
#
# COMPACT_ATOMS: atom_id res chain seq x y z
N MET A 1 -19.53 -27.46 -25.27
CA MET A 1 -20.66 -28.04 -26.05
C MET A 1 -21.47 -26.88 -26.62
N HIS A 2 -21.82 -26.90 -27.90
CA HIS A 2 -22.58 -25.82 -28.55
C HIS A 2 -24.00 -25.73 -27.94
N ARG A 3 -24.50 -24.52 -27.66
CA ARG A 3 -25.82 -24.29 -27.02
C ARG A 3 -26.96 -25.02 -27.74
N LEU A 4 -26.92 -25.02 -29.08
CA LEU A 4 -27.89 -25.73 -29.93
C LEU A 4 -27.90 -27.25 -29.72
N LEU A 5 -26.74 -27.89 -29.51
CA LEU A 5 -26.67 -29.34 -29.26
C LEU A 5 -27.27 -29.68 -27.89
N ARG A 6 -27.05 -28.82 -26.89
CA ARG A 6 -27.68 -28.96 -25.58
C ARG A 6 -29.20 -28.84 -25.69
N ASP A 7 -29.69 -27.84 -26.41
CA ASP A 7 -31.13 -27.60 -26.56
C ASP A 7 -31.82 -28.70 -27.39
N LEU A 8 -31.19 -29.18 -28.47
CA LEU A 8 -31.68 -30.36 -29.22
C LEU A 8 -31.75 -31.60 -28.30
N GLY A 9 -30.72 -31.84 -27.49
CA GLY A 9 -30.71 -32.94 -26.52
C GLY A 9 -31.84 -32.84 -25.48
N LYS A 10 -32.20 -31.63 -25.06
CA LYS A 10 -33.35 -31.38 -24.18
C LYS A 10 -34.67 -31.70 -24.88
N CYS A 11 -34.84 -31.30 -26.15
CA CYS A 11 -36.05 -31.59 -26.93
C CYS A 11 -36.27 -33.09 -27.10
N ILE A 12 -35.22 -33.84 -27.48
CA ILE A 12 -35.29 -35.31 -27.63
C ILE A 12 -35.74 -36.00 -26.35
N VAL A 13 -35.28 -35.53 -25.18
CA VAL A 13 -35.69 -36.11 -23.88
C VAL A 13 -37.16 -35.79 -23.58
N ARG A 14 -37.63 -34.57 -23.88
CA ARG A 14 -39.03 -34.15 -23.67
C ARG A 14 -40.00 -34.90 -24.59
N GLU A 15 -39.62 -35.15 -25.83
CA GLU A 15 -40.46 -35.86 -26.82
C GLU A 15 -40.72 -37.32 -26.44
N LYS A 16 -39.79 -37.98 -25.73
CA LYS A 16 -39.98 -39.37 -25.29
C LYS A 16 -41.14 -39.56 -24.30
N SER A 17 -41.46 -38.54 -23.51
CA SER A 17 -42.59 -38.57 -22.57
C SER A 17 -43.11 -37.14 -22.34
N PRO A 18 -43.92 -36.60 -23.25
CA PRO A 18 -44.34 -35.21 -23.21
C PRO A 18 -45.06 -34.86 -21.90
N LYS A 19 -44.68 -33.74 -21.28
CA LYS A 19 -45.27 -33.23 -20.02
C LYS A 19 -45.16 -34.17 -18.80
N GLU A 20 -44.32 -35.20 -18.86
CA GLU A 20 -44.12 -36.14 -17.76
C GLU A 20 -42.64 -36.16 -17.32
N PRO A 21 -42.16 -35.14 -16.58
CA PRO A 21 -40.75 -34.99 -16.21
C PRO A 21 -40.19 -36.18 -15.41
N ARG A 22 -41.06 -36.95 -14.74
CA ARG A 22 -40.68 -38.16 -14.00
C ARG A 22 -40.17 -39.30 -14.88
N ASN A 23 -40.62 -39.38 -16.13
CA ASN A 23 -40.24 -40.44 -17.07
C ASN A 23 -38.99 -40.09 -17.88
N TRP A 24 -38.50 -38.85 -17.76
CA TRP A 24 -37.31 -38.38 -18.45
C TRP A 24 -36.03 -38.96 -17.87
N SER A 25 -35.03 -39.09 -18.75
CA SER A 25 -33.68 -39.53 -18.35
C SER A 25 -32.85 -38.41 -17.74
N ARG A 26 -33.24 -37.14 -17.95
CA ARG A 26 -32.49 -35.97 -17.51
C ARG A 26 -33.44 -34.84 -17.13
N LEU A 27 -33.09 -34.09 -16.08
CA LEU A 27 -33.79 -32.88 -15.63
C LEU A 27 -32.82 -31.70 -15.60
N TRP A 28 -33.32 -30.51 -15.93
CA TRP A 28 -32.51 -29.28 -15.96
C TRP A 28 -33.25 -28.01 -15.57
N ASP A 29 -34.55 -28.08 -15.36
CA ASP A 29 -35.42 -26.97 -14.98
C ASP A 29 -35.83 -27.12 -13.51
N TRP A 30 -35.88 -26.02 -12.77
CA TRP A 30 -36.21 -26.05 -11.34
C TRP A 30 -37.66 -26.46 -11.09
N LYS A 31 -38.61 -26.02 -11.93
CA LYS A 31 -40.03 -26.34 -11.80
C LYS A 31 -40.27 -27.83 -12.05
N ASP A 32 -39.68 -28.37 -13.11
CA ASP A 32 -39.74 -29.80 -13.43
C ASP A 32 -39.12 -30.64 -12.30
N LEU A 33 -37.99 -30.20 -11.74
CA LEU A 33 -37.37 -30.87 -10.59
C LEU A 33 -38.26 -30.82 -9.34
N TYR A 34 -38.83 -29.66 -9.03
CA TYR A 34 -39.72 -29.48 -7.88
C TYR A 34 -40.94 -30.40 -7.99
N GLU A 35 -41.55 -30.54 -9.17
CA GLU A 35 -42.67 -31.44 -9.42
C GLU A 35 -42.29 -32.92 -9.20
N VAL A 36 -41.10 -33.32 -9.67
CA VAL A 36 -40.59 -34.68 -9.50
C VAL A 36 -40.30 -34.99 -8.03
N LEU A 37 -39.74 -34.05 -7.27
CA LEU A 37 -39.37 -34.25 -5.87
C LEU A 37 -40.54 -34.14 -4.90
N SER A 38 -41.48 -33.21 -5.12
CA SER A 38 -42.61 -32.92 -4.20
C SER A 38 -43.53 -34.11 -3.95
N ASN A 39 -43.64 -35.00 -4.93
CA ASN A 39 -44.52 -36.16 -4.87
C ASN A 39 -43.90 -37.40 -4.20
N ASN A 40 -42.61 -37.33 -3.82
CA ASN A 40 -41.85 -38.43 -3.20
C ASN A 40 -41.99 -39.81 -3.91
N MET A 41 -42.24 -39.84 -5.22
CA MET A 41 -42.38 -41.08 -5.98
C MET A 41 -41.09 -41.45 -6.71
N LYS A 42 -40.98 -42.70 -7.19
CA LYS A 42 -39.78 -43.21 -7.87
C LYS A 42 -39.67 -42.67 -9.30
N ALA A 43 -38.55 -42.01 -9.64
CA ALA A 43 -38.16 -41.69 -11.01
C ALA A 43 -37.12 -42.71 -11.51
N LYS A 44 -37.58 -43.81 -12.14
CA LYS A 44 -36.72 -44.96 -12.46
C LYS A 44 -35.72 -44.70 -13.60
N ASN A 45 -36.10 -43.87 -14.56
CA ASN A 45 -35.31 -43.60 -15.77
C ASN A 45 -34.28 -42.49 -15.58
N LEU A 46 -34.36 -41.75 -14.48
CA LEU A 46 -33.58 -40.53 -14.29
C LEU A 46 -32.10 -40.86 -14.04
N GLU A 47 -31.25 -40.34 -14.92
CA GLU A 47 -29.80 -40.52 -14.88
C GLU A 47 -29.04 -39.21 -14.61
N ALA A 48 -29.63 -38.04 -14.89
CA ALA A 48 -28.97 -36.76 -14.65
C ALA A 48 -29.92 -35.68 -14.13
N ILE A 49 -29.45 -34.89 -13.17
CA ILE A 49 -30.10 -33.66 -12.71
C ILE A 49 -29.05 -32.55 -12.81
N VAL A 50 -29.32 -31.54 -13.64
CA VAL A 50 -28.41 -30.41 -13.89
C VAL A 50 -29.21 -29.12 -13.92
N VAL A 51 -29.46 -28.54 -12.75
CA VAL A 51 -30.26 -27.31 -12.66
C VAL A 51 -29.35 -26.09 -12.68
N GLU A 52 -29.24 -25.47 -13.84
CA GLU A 52 -28.43 -24.25 -14.06
C GLU A 52 -29.27 -22.97 -14.18
N ASP A 53 -30.60 -23.10 -14.23
CA ASP A 53 -31.51 -21.98 -14.46
C ASP A 53 -31.71 -21.14 -13.19
N LYS A 54 -31.85 -19.81 -13.33
CA LYS A 54 -32.05 -18.84 -12.24
C LYS A 54 -33.47 -18.88 -11.66
N THR A 55 -34.38 -19.64 -12.26
CA THR A 55 -35.79 -19.68 -11.85
C THR A 55 -35.99 -20.07 -10.38
N TRP A 56 -35.10 -20.90 -9.81
CA TRP A 56 -35.14 -21.25 -8.38
C TRP A 56 -35.05 -20.03 -7.43
N MET A 57 -34.45 -18.93 -7.87
CA MET A 57 -34.28 -17.70 -7.07
C MET A 57 -35.62 -17.02 -6.77
N PHE A 58 -36.65 -17.23 -7.59
CA PHE A 58 -37.98 -16.65 -7.40
C PHE A 58 -38.90 -17.51 -6.52
N PHE A 59 -38.45 -18.69 -6.09
CA PHE A 59 -39.23 -19.55 -5.21
C PHE A 59 -38.78 -19.37 -3.76
N GLU A 60 -39.69 -18.90 -2.90
CA GLU A 60 -39.49 -18.80 -1.45
C GLU A 60 -39.51 -20.17 -0.76
N THR A 61 -40.02 -21.20 -1.44
CA THR A 61 -40.20 -22.55 -0.88
C THR A 61 -38.91 -23.37 -0.86
N THR A 62 -38.58 -23.91 0.31
CA THR A 62 -37.55 -24.94 0.47
C THR A 62 -37.99 -26.26 -0.17
N MET A 63 -37.12 -26.88 -0.97
CA MET A 63 -37.40 -28.14 -1.65
C MET A 63 -36.94 -29.34 -0.80
N ARG A 64 -37.86 -30.28 -0.56
CA ARG A 64 -37.54 -31.54 0.11
C ARG A 64 -36.83 -32.49 -0.84
N VAL A 65 -35.68 -33.03 -0.43
CA VAL A 65 -34.86 -33.92 -1.27
C VAL A 65 -35.00 -35.41 -0.95
N ASP A 66 -35.94 -35.78 -0.08
CA ASP A 66 -36.20 -37.18 0.33
C ASP A 66 -36.36 -38.12 -0.88
N ALA A 67 -36.97 -37.61 -1.96
CA ALA A 67 -37.19 -38.35 -3.20
C ALA A 67 -35.89 -38.71 -3.96
N LEU A 68 -34.80 -37.94 -3.81
CA LEU A 68 -33.49 -38.26 -4.41
C LEU A 68 -32.98 -39.62 -3.92
N SER A 69 -33.27 -39.98 -2.67
CA SER A 69 -32.92 -41.29 -2.09
C SER A 69 -33.55 -42.47 -2.84
N LYS A 70 -34.56 -42.24 -3.68
CA LYS A 70 -35.24 -43.27 -4.48
C LYS A 70 -34.67 -43.39 -5.90
N MET A 71 -33.77 -42.50 -6.31
CA MET A 71 -33.23 -42.40 -7.68
C MET A 71 -31.92 -43.18 -7.83
N LYS A 72 -32.03 -44.50 -8.02
CA LYS A 72 -30.89 -45.42 -7.98
C LYS A 72 -29.97 -45.41 -9.22
N ASN A 73 -30.32 -44.67 -10.27
CA ASN A 73 -29.62 -44.66 -11.56
C ASN A 73 -28.89 -43.35 -11.88
N LEU A 74 -28.81 -42.42 -10.92
CA LEU A 74 -28.16 -41.13 -11.14
C LEU A 74 -26.66 -41.27 -11.41
N LYS A 75 -26.23 -40.70 -12.53
CA LYS A 75 -24.84 -40.57 -12.97
C LYS A 75 -24.30 -39.15 -12.78
N LEU A 76 -25.18 -38.15 -12.76
CA LEU A 76 -24.84 -36.72 -12.67
C LEU A 76 -25.84 -36.00 -11.76
N LEU A 77 -25.35 -35.33 -10.71
CA LEU A 77 -26.15 -34.46 -9.85
C LEU A 77 -25.43 -33.12 -9.68
N MET A 78 -26.03 -32.05 -10.23
CA MET A 78 -25.43 -30.72 -10.23
C MET A 78 -26.45 -29.63 -9.84
N PHE A 79 -26.10 -28.91 -8.78
CA PHE A 79 -26.74 -27.68 -8.29
C PHE A 79 -25.66 -26.59 -8.16
N PRO A 80 -25.11 -26.07 -9.28
CA PRO A 80 -23.96 -25.18 -9.25
C PRO A 80 -24.25 -23.81 -8.62
N GLU A 81 -23.23 -23.23 -7.96
CA GLU A 81 -23.25 -21.86 -7.44
C GLU A 81 -23.19 -20.83 -8.58
N TYR A 82 -23.93 -19.73 -8.45
CA TYR A 82 -23.92 -18.63 -9.42
C TYR A 82 -23.07 -17.46 -8.93
N LYS A 83 -21.95 -17.17 -9.61
CA LYS A 83 -20.89 -16.22 -9.19
C LYS A 83 -21.29 -14.74 -9.04
N GLN A 84 -22.53 -14.35 -9.35
CA GLN A 84 -22.95 -12.93 -9.41
C GLN A 84 -23.61 -12.39 -8.13
N TRP A 85 -23.60 -13.11 -7.01
CA TRP A 85 -24.37 -12.66 -5.82
C TRP A 85 -23.60 -12.77 -4.50
N LYS A 86 -23.66 -11.69 -3.71
CA LYS A 86 -23.28 -11.69 -2.29
C LYS A 86 -24.38 -12.42 -1.52
N VAL A 87 -24.14 -13.69 -1.23
CA VAL A 87 -25.07 -14.57 -0.49
C VAL A 87 -25.39 -13.96 0.88
N THR A 88 -26.67 -13.62 1.09
CA THR A 88 -27.19 -13.23 2.40
C THR A 88 -27.55 -14.48 3.22
N THR A 89 -27.55 -14.37 4.54
CA THR A 89 -27.70 -15.49 5.50
C THR A 89 -28.99 -16.32 5.35
N ASN A 90 -30.02 -15.78 4.68
CA ASN A 90 -31.31 -16.46 4.45
C ASN A 90 -31.31 -17.48 3.29
N GLU A 91 -30.27 -17.52 2.45
CA GLU A 91 -30.21 -18.42 1.28
C GLU A 91 -29.67 -19.82 1.61
N LYS A 92 -29.15 -20.03 2.82
CA LYS A 92 -28.46 -21.28 3.27
C LYS A 92 -29.37 -22.53 3.38
N LYS A 93 -30.68 -22.44 3.12
CA LYS A 93 -31.63 -23.57 3.31
C LYS A 93 -32.67 -23.69 2.19
N LYS A 94 -32.22 -23.74 0.93
CA LYS A 94 -33.10 -24.08 -0.21
C LYS A 94 -33.45 -25.56 -0.31
N PHE A 95 -32.70 -26.43 0.35
CA PHE A 95 -32.97 -27.85 0.42
C PHE A 95 -33.20 -28.29 1.88
N SER A 96 -34.15 -29.20 2.10
CA SER A 96 -34.44 -29.81 3.40
C SER A 96 -34.86 -31.27 3.24
N GLY A 97 -35.19 -31.94 4.35
CA GLY A 97 -35.58 -33.35 4.37
C GLY A 97 -34.41 -34.24 4.75
N ASN A 98 -34.39 -35.47 4.24
CA ASN A 98 -33.32 -36.43 4.52
C ASN A 98 -32.80 -37.09 3.24
N LEU A 99 -31.47 -37.11 3.07
CA LEU A 99 -30.79 -37.82 1.99
C LEU A 99 -30.07 -39.07 2.56
N ASN A 100 -30.80 -40.18 2.63
CA ASN A 100 -30.28 -41.45 3.16
C ASN A 100 -29.60 -42.32 2.09
N TYR A 101 -29.73 -41.96 0.82
CA TYR A 101 -29.15 -42.71 -0.29
C TYR A 101 -28.78 -41.79 -1.45
N VAL A 102 -27.63 -42.05 -2.04
CA VAL A 102 -27.16 -41.47 -3.30
C VAL A 102 -26.75 -42.63 -4.20
N SER A 103 -26.84 -42.46 -5.53
CA SER A 103 -26.65 -43.57 -6.48
C SER A 103 -25.24 -44.18 -6.40
N ASN A 104 -25.16 -45.33 -5.71
CA ASN A 104 -23.93 -46.09 -5.53
C ASN A 104 -23.40 -46.61 -6.85
N ASN A 105 -22.08 -46.53 -7.04
CA ASN A 105 -21.34 -47.10 -8.17
C ASN A 105 -21.84 -46.65 -9.56
N LYS A 106 -22.63 -45.58 -9.65
CA LYS A 106 -23.07 -44.98 -10.93
C LYS A 106 -22.82 -43.48 -10.99
N LEU A 107 -22.89 -42.80 -9.86
CA LEU A 107 -22.67 -41.36 -9.79
C LEU A 107 -21.21 -41.04 -10.13
N GLY A 108 -21.03 -40.25 -11.18
CA GLY A 108 -19.73 -39.74 -11.62
C GLY A 108 -19.46 -38.31 -11.16
N TYR A 109 -20.50 -37.51 -10.94
CA TYR A 109 -20.35 -36.10 -10.60
C TYR A 109 -21.40 -35.73 -9.56
N LEU A 110 -20.94 -35.15 -8.45
CA LEU A 110 -21.78 -34.58 -7.40
C LEU A 110 -21.30 -33.17 -7.12
N ILE A 111 -22.00 -32.17 -7.68
CA ILE A 111 -21.69 -30.75 -7.50
C ILE A 111 -22.87 -30.12 -6.77
N TRP A 112 -22.69 -29.86 -5.49
CA TRP A 112 -23.73 -29.33 -4.61
C TRP A 112 -23.13 -28.39 -3.55
N PRO A 113 -22.65 -27.19 -3.94
CA PRO A 113 -22.29 -26.17 -2.98
C PRO A 113 -23.45 -25.87 -2.02
N TYR A 114 -23.14 -25.52 -0.78
CA TYR A 114 -24.11 -25.32 0.31
C TYR A 114 -24.96 -26.57 0.59
N TYR A 115 -24.37 -27.76 0.47
CA TYR A 115 -25.01 -29.02 0.80
C TYR A 115 -25.57 -28.95 2.23
N PRO A 116 -26.88 -29.23 2.42
CA PRO A 116 -27.60 -28.86 3.65
C PRO A 116 -27.37 -29.85 4.80
N PHE A 117 -26.73 -31.00 4.54
CA PHE A 117 -26.55 -32.06 5.51
C PHE A 117 -25.10 -32.11 6.01
N ASN A 118 -24.92 -32.64 7.21
CA ASN A 118 -23.61 -32.69 7.87
C ASN A 118 -22.73 -33.85 7.36
N PHE A 119 -23.33 -34.81 6.63
CA PHE A 119 -22.68 -36.03 6.15
C PHE A 119 -23.23 -36.45 4.79
N LEU A 120 -22.43 -37.17 4.00
CA LEU A 120 -22.96 -37.98 2.90
C LEU A 120 -23.62 -39.25 3.48
N PRO A 121 -24.51 -39.93 2.73
CA PRO A 121 -25.10 -41.18 3.19
C PRO A 121 -24.01 -42.21 3.57
N GLN A 122 -24.13 -42.84 4.74
CA GLN A 122 -23.15 -43.82 5.24
C GLN A 122 -22.92 -45.00 4.28
N CYS A 123 -23.96 -45.42 3.55
CA CYS A 123 -23.88 -46.50 2.57
C CYS A 123 -23.40 -46.04 1.19
N PHE A 124 -22.91 -44.80 1.04
CA PHE A 124 -22.49 -44.28 -0.26
C PHE A 124 -21.20 -44.96 -0.74
N GLN A 125 -21.24 -45.51 -1.95
CA GLN A 125 -20.10 -46.17 -2.58
C GLN A 125 -19.61 -45.35 -3.80
N PRO A 126 -18.55 -44.54 -3.65
CA PRO A 126 -18.09 -43.56 -4.64
C PRO A 126 -17.18 -44.12 -5.76
N HIS A 127 -17.20 -45.42 -6.06
CA HIS A 127 -16.25 -46.05 -7.01
C HIS A 127 -16.16 -45.38 -8.40
N ASN A 128 -17.27 -44.81 -8.88
CA ASN A 128 -17.33 -44.15 -10.19
C ASN A 128 -17.23 -42.62 -10.13
N LEU A 129 -17.07 -42.05 -8.94
CA LEU A 129 -17.04 -40.60 -8.72
C LEU A 129 -15.77 -40.00 -9.32
N ILE A 130 -15.94 -38.98 -10.15
CA ILE A 130 -14.90 -38.23 -10.87
C ILE A 130 -14.71 -36.86 -10.21
N GLU A 131 -15.80 -36.22 -9.80
CA GLU A 131 -15.78 -34.90 -9.17
C GLU A 131 -16.81 -34.80 -8.04
N LEU A 132 -16.33 -34.28 -6.92
CA LEU A 132 -17.13 -33.99 -5.73
C LEU A 132 -16.91 -32.53 -5.33
N ASP A 133 -17.96 -31.73 -5.41
CA ASP A 133 -17.96 -30.36 -4.89
C ASP A 133 -19.07 -30.22 -3.87
N LEU A 134 -18.69 -30.07 -2.60
CA LEU A 134 -19.57 -29.77 -1.49
C LEU A 134 -19.09 -28.50 -0.78
N SER A 135 -18.55 -27.54 -1.53
CA SER A 135 -18.05 -26.28 -0.99
C SER A 135 -19.12 -25.51 -0.19
N ARG A 136 -18.68 -24.75 0.82
CA ARG A 136 -19.51 -23.92 1.70
C ARG A 136 -20.61 -24.68 2.46
N SER A 137 -20.40 -25.98 2.68
CA SER A 137 -21.36 -26.86 3.35
C SER A 137 -21.08 -26.99 4.84
N ASN A 138 -22.04 -27.51 5.60
CA ASN A 138 -21.88 -27.77 7.03
C ASN A 138 -21.32 -29.16 7.33
N ILE A 139 -20.56 -29.73 6.40
CA ILE A 139 -20.04 -31.08 6.52
C ILE A 139 -19.02 -31.14 7.66
N GLN A 140 -19.19 -32.13 8.53
CA GLN A 140 -18.26 -32.43 9.62
C GLN A 140 -17.28 -33.54 9.24
N HIS A 141 -17.81 -34.58 8.59
CA HIS A 141 -17.07 -35.72 8.06
C HIS A 141 -17.73 -36.19 6.75
N LEU A 142 -16.92 -36.65 5.79
CA LEU A 142 -17.43 -37.16 4.50
C LEU A 142 -18.01 -38.58 4.62
N TRP A 143 -17.26 -39.51 5.24
CA TRP A 143 -17.62 -40.90 5.51
C TRP A 143 -16.71 -41.48 6.61
N ASP A 144 -17.18 -42.53 7.31
CA ASP A 144 -16.49 -43.09 8.50
C ASP A 144 -15.46 -44.19 8.17
N SER A 145 -15.46 -44.72 6.94
CA SER A 145 -14.59 -45.82 6.51
C SER A 145 -13.79 -45.47 5.26
N THR A 146 -12.63 -46.09 5.07
CA THR A 146 -11.85 -45.96 3.83
C THR A 146 -12.69 -46.43 2.65
N GLN A 147 -12.91 -45.56 1.67
CA GLN A 147 -13.71 -45.84 0.48
C GLN A 147 -12.80 -45.89 -0.76
N PRO A 148 -12.91 -46.90 -1.63
CA PRO A 148 -12.21 -46.91 -2.90
C PRO A 148 -12.79 -45.84 -3.84
N ILE A 149 -11.96 -44.86 -4.22
CA ILE A 149 -12.31 -43.73 -5.10
C ILE A 149 -11.36 -43.62 -6.30
N PRO A 150 -11.17 -44.69 -7.08
CA PRO A 150 -10.10 -44.77 -8.08
C PRO A 150 -10.28 -43.81 -9.25
N LYS A 151 -11.50 -43.26 -9.47
CA LYS A 151 -11.79 -42.33 -10.58
C LYS A 151 -11.80 -40.87 -10.19
N LEU A 152 -11.68 -40.55 -8.90
CA LEU A 152 -11.81 -39.19 -8.41
C LEU A 152 -10.64 -38.35 -8.91
N ARG A 153 -10.95 -37.23 -9.57
CA ARG A 153 -9.98 -36.25 -10.11
C ARG A 153 -10.05 -34.91 -9.39
N ARG A 154 -11.24 -34.50 -8.93
CA ARG A 154 -11.44 -33.23 -8.24
C ARG A 154 -12.27 -33.38 -6.98
N LEU A 155 -11.77 -32.81 -5.89
CA LEU A 155 -12.47 -32.70 -4.62
C LEU A 155 -12.43 -31.26 -4.13
N ASN A 156 -13.61 -30.66 -3.94
CA ASN A 156 -13.77 -29.32 -3.41
C ASN A 156 -14.65 -29.38 -2.14
N LEU A 157 -14.04 -29.13 -1.00
CA LEU A 157 -14.71 -28.94 0.30
C LEU A 157 -14.41 -27.56 0.88
N SER A 158 -13.99 -26.60 0.04
CA SER A 158 -13.66 -25.25 0.50
C SER A 158 -14.81 -24.63 1.32
N PHE A 159 -14.47 -23.89 2.36
CA PHE A 159 -15.37 -23.22 3.30
C PHE A 159 -16.33 -24.18 4.04
N CYS A 160 -15.97 -25.45 4.19
CA CYS A 160 -16.63 -26.35 5.13
C CYS A 160 -16.11 -26.08 6.55
N VAL A 161 -16.60 -25.00 7.16
CA VAL A 161 -16.10 -24.49 8.45
C VAL A 161 -16.22 -25.47 9.62
N ASN A 162 -17.03 -26.52 9.48
CA ASN A 162 -17.22 -27.56 10.48
C ASN A 162 -16.42 -28.84 10.21
N LEU A 163 -15.67 -28.91 9.11
CA LEU A 163 -14.82 -30.05 8.77
C LEU A 163 -13.67 -30.14 9.77
N ILE A 164 -13.55 -31.27 10.47
CA ILE A 164 -12.52 -31.46 11.52
C ILE A 164 -11.34 -32.27 10.98
N GLU A 165 -11.61 -33.28 10.15
CA GLU A 165 -10.62 -34.20 9.61
C GLU A 165 -10.97 -34.56 8.16
N VAL A 166 -9.94 -34.61 7.32
CA VAL A 166 -10.06 -35.10 5.94
C VAL A 166 -10.02 -36.63 5.97
N PRO A 167 -10.98 -37.34 5.33
CA PRO A 167 -10.98 -38.81 5.33
C PRO A 167 -9.77 -39.36 4.56
N ASP A 168 -9.50 -40.65 4.74
CA ASP A 168 -8.43 -41.35 4.02
C ASP A 168 -8.69 -41.37 2.50
N PHE A 169 -7.77 -40.78 1.74
CA PHE A 169 -7.76 -40.74 0.28
C PHE A 169 -6.56 -41.46 -0.34
N SER A 170 -5.93 -42.39 0.39
CA SER A 170 -4.85 -43.24 -0.12
C SER A 170 -5.19 -43.93 -1.45
N GLU A 171 -6.46 -44.31 -1.64
CA GLU A 171 -6.99 -44.95 -2.86
C GLU A 171 -7.36 -43.95 -4.00
N ALA A 172 -7.24 -42.64 -3.78
CA ALA A 172 -7.57 -41.59 -4.75
C ALA A 172 -6.42 -41.33 -5.75
N LEU A 173 -5.90 -42.38 -6.38
CA LEU A 173 -4.67 -42.33 -7.18
C LEU A 173 -4.72 -41.36 -8.38
N ASN A 174 -5.94 -41.02 -8.85
CA ASN A 174 -6.18 -40.11 -9.97
C ASN A 174 -6.54 -38.68 -9.56
N LEU A 175 -6.45 -38.34 -8.26
CA LEU A 175 -6.78 -37.00 -7.78
C LEU A 175 -5.81 -35.96 -8.33
N GLU A 176 -6.34 -34.96 -9.02
CA GLU A 176 -5.60 -33.87 -9.66
C GLU A 176 -5.71 -32.55 -8.89
N SER A 177 -6.84 -32.33 -8.22
CA SER A 177 -7.11 -31.09 -7.47
C SER A 177 -7.84 -31.38 -6.17
N LEU A 178 -7.31 -30.84 -5.06
CA LEU A 178 -7.91 -30.84 -3.74
C LEU A 178 -8.03 -29.41 -3.22
N ASP A 179 -9.26 -28.98 -2.91
CA ASP A 179 -9.53 -27.66 -2.35
C ASP A 179 -10.21 -27.80 -0.99
N LEU A 180 -9.47 -27.41 0.06
CA LEU A 180 -9.89 -27.43 1.46
C LEU A 180 -9.88 -26.04 2.08
N SER A 181 -9.75 -25.01 1.25
CA SER A 181 -9.57 -23.62 1.68
C SER A 181 -10.71 -23.14 2.58
N GLY A 182 -10.44 -22.39 3.65
CA GLY A 182 -11.45 -21.84 4.56
C GLY A 182 -12.09 -22.88 5.49
N CYS A 183 -11.55 -24.11 5.55
CA CYS A 183 -11.92 -25.10 6.56
C CYS A 183 -11.23 -24.77 7.90
N THR A 184 -11.77 -23.79 8.61
CA THR A 184 -11.12 -23.20 9.80
C THR A 184 -10.96 -24.15 10.98
N ARG A 185 -11.79 -25.20 11.09
CA ARG A 185 -11.72 -26.24 12.14
C ARG A 185 -10.92 -27.48 11.75
N LEU A 186 -10.42 -27.55 10.51
CA LEU A 186 -9.62 -28.68 10.04
C LEU A 186 -8.30 -28.68 10.82
N SER A 187 -8.07 -29.72 11.64
CA SER A 187 -6.92 -29.76 12.54
C SER A 187 -5.81 -30.69 12.09
N ARG A 188 -6.16 -31.78 11.41
CA ARG A 188 -5.23 -32.81 10.96
C ARG A 188 -5.72 -33.52 9.72
N PHE A 189 -4.77 -34.16 9.05
CA PHE A 189 -5.02 -35.14 8.02
C PHE A 189 -4.99 -36.56 8.63
N HIS A 190 -5.64 -37.51 7.97
CA HIS A 190 -5.51 -38.92 8.35
C HIS A 190 -4.03 -39.36 8.23
N PRO A 191 -3.44 -40.06 9.23
CA PRO A 191 -2.00 -40.37 9.24
C PRO A 191 -1.50 -41.17 8.04
N SER A 192 -2.35 -42.00 7.44
CA SER A 192 -2.02 -42.81 6.27
C SER A 192 -2.11 -42.03 4.95
N ILE A 193 -2.54 -40.77 4.97
CA ILE A 193 -2.70 -39.99 3.76
C ILE A 193 -1.32 -39.63 3.20
N GLY A 194 -1.05 -40.07 1.98
CA GLY A 194 -0.01 -39.54 1.12
C GLY A 194 -0.68 -38.84 -0.06
N PHE A 195 -0.15 -37.71 -0.51
CA PHE A 195 -0.69 -37.06 -1.70
C PHE A 195 -0.28 -37.80 -2.98
N PRO A 196 -1.24 -38.12 -3.88
CA PRO A 196 -0.97 -38.95 -5.04
C PRO A 196 -0.15 -38.21 -6.09
N ARG A 197 0.54 -38.98 -6.95
CA ARG A 197 1.41 -38.44 -8.01
C ARG A 197 0.70 -37.53 -9.00
N ASN A 198 -0.60 -37.73 -9.24
CA ASN A 198 -1.36 -36.91 -10.19
C ASN A 198 -1.83 -35.57 -9.61
N LEU A 199 -1.63 -35.32 -8.31
CA LEU A 199 -2.05 -34.07 -7.68
C LEU A 199 -1.25 -32.90 -8.25
N THR A 200 -1.96 -31.94 -8.83
CA THR A 200 -1.40 -30.72 -9.43
C THR A 200 -1.73 -29.47 -8.64
N ASN A 201 -2.82 -29.48 -7.88
CA ASN A 201 -3.33 -28.32 -7.17
C ASN A 201 -3.82 -28.70 -5.78
N LEU A 202 -3.22 -28.11 -4.74
CA LEU A 202 -3.63 -28.24 -3.35
C LEU A 202 -3.86 -26.85 -2.75
N ARG A 203 -5.09 -26.59 -2.31
CA ARG A 203 -5.43 -25.33 -1.63
C ARG A 203 -5.85 -25.59 -0.19
N LEU A 204 -5.15 -24.93 0.73
CA LEU A 204 -5.34 -25.05 2.17
C LEU A 204 -5.42 -23.68 2.86
N TRP A 205 -5.63 -22.61 2.09
CA TRP A 205 -5.64 -21.27 2.67
C TRP A 205 -6.75 -21.10 3.71
N ASP A 206 -6.51 -20.37 4.78
CA ASP A 206 -7.40 -20.13 5.93
C ASP A 206 -7.83 -21.41 6.70
N CYS A 207 -7.02 -22.47 6.64
CA CYS A 207 -7.13 -23.63 7.53
C CYS A 207 -6.49 -23.35 8.90
N LYS A 208 -7.12 -22.46 9.68
CA LYS A 208 -6.55 -21.89 10.94
C LYS A 208 -6.15 -22.90 12.00
N SER A 209 -6.87 -24.01 12.12
CA SER A 209 -6.63 -25.04 13.15
C SER A 209 -5.62 -26.11 12.72
N LEU A 210 -5.11 -26.06 11.47
CA LEU A 210 -4.26 -27.09 10.92
C LEU A 210 -2.88 -27.07 11.58
N VAL A 211 -2.53 -28.16 12.27
CA VAL A 211 -1.28 -28.24 13.05
C VAL A 211 -0.14 -28.87 12.25
N GLU A 212 -0.45 -29.86 11.42
CA GLU A 212 0.51 -30.65 10.68
C GLU A 212 0.02 -30.99 9.26
N LEU A 213 0.97 -31.08 8.33
CA LEU A 213 0.74 -31.52 6.97
C LEU A 213 1.25 -32.97 6.79
N PRO A 214 0.57 -33.78 5.97
CA PRO A 214 1.07 -35.09 5.59
C PRO A 214 2.29 -34.98 4.67
N HIS A 215 2.99 -36.11 4.47
CA HIS A 215 4.16 -36.14 3.59
C HIS A 215 3.78 -36.02 2.09
N PHE A 216 4.64 -35.35 1.34
CA PHE A 216 4.47 -35.06 -0.10
C PHE A 216 5.35 -35.96 -1.00
N GLU A 217 5.87 -37.09 -0.50
CA GLU A 217 6.87 -37.91 -1.20
C GLU A 217 6.46 -38.30 -2.63
N GLN A 218 5.17 -38.57 -2.84
CA GLN A 218 4.64 -38.99 -4.14
C GLN A 218 4.08 -37.84 -4.98
N ALA A 219 3.84 -36.65 -4.41
CA ALA A 219 3.16 -35.51 -5.05
C ALA A 219 4.07 -34.72 -6.01
N LEU A 220 4.87 -35.42 -6.81
CA LEU A 220 5.91 -34.83 -7.66
C LEU A 220 5.36 -33.95 -8.80
N ASN A 221 4.05 -34.02 -9.09
CA ASN A 221 3.39 -33.18 -10.09
C ASN A 221 2.70 -31.93 -9.51
N LEU A 222 2.85 -31.65 -8.21
CA LEU A 222 2.22 -30.50 -7.59
C LEU A 222 2.73 -29.20 -8.21
N GLU A 223 1.82 -28.42 -8.77
CA GLU A 223 2.10 -27.15 -9.45
C GLU A 223 1.69 -25.95 -8.60
N TYR A 224 0.66 -26.10 -7.76
CA TYR A 224 0.14 -25.06 -6.89
C TYR A 224 -0.04 -25.60 -5.46
N LEU A 225 0.52 -24.87 -4.50
CA LEU A 225 0.39 -25.11 -3.06
C LEU A 225 0.21 -23.76 -2.36
N ASP A 226 -0.89 -23.62 -1.62
CA ASP A 226 -1.23 -22.40 -0.88
C ASP A 226 -1.61 -22.77 0.55
N LEU A 227 -0.82 -22.27 1.50
CA LEU A 227 -0.92 -22.51 2.93
C LEU A 227 -1.21 -21.21 3.71
N THR A 228 -1.60 -20.14 3.00
CA THR A 228 -1.89 -18.82 3.58
C THR A 228 -2.91 -18.94 4.73
N GLY A 229 -2.67 -18.33 5.89
CA GLY A 229 -3.60 -18.35 7.01
C GLY A 229 -3.70 -19.67 7.77
N CYS A 230 -2.76 -20.61 7.58
CA CYS A 230 -2.61 -21.78 8.45
C CYS A 230 -1.94 -21.40 9.78
N GLU A 231 -2.67 -20.69 10.64
CA GLU A 231 -2.11 -20.00 11.84
C GLU A 231 -1.42 -20.95 12.85
N GLN A 232 -1.88 -22.20 12.97
CA GLN A 232 -1.35 -23.21 13.91
C GLN A 232 -0.28 -24.14 13.32
N LEU A 233 0.07 -23.98 12.04
CA LEU A 233 1.04 -24.85 11.37
C LEU A 233 2.45 -24.59 11.90
N LYS A 234 3.04 -25.60 12.57
CA LYS A 234 4.33 -25.42 13.27
C LYS A 234 5.55 -25.63 12.38
N GLN A 235 5.46 -26.57 11.45
CA GLN A 235 6.57 -27.01 10.60
C GLN A 235 6.02 -27.51 9.26
N LEU A 236 6.87 -27.46 8.24
CA LEU A 236 6.61 -28.06 6.93
C LEU A 236 7.34 -29.39 6.79
N PRO A 237 6.72 -30.42 6.19
CA PRO A 237 7.40 -31.69 5.91
C PRO A 237 8.54 -31.50 4.91
N SER A 238 9.67 -32.18 5.14
CA SER A 238 10.90 -32.08 4.33
C SER A 238 10.69 -32.37 2.83
N SER A 239 9.69 -33.18 2.50
CA SER A 239 9.29 -33.49 1.12
C SER A 239 8.89 -32.26 0.30
N ILE A 240 8.39 -31.18 0.92
CA ILE A 240 8.05 -29.92 0.21
C ILE A 240 9.29 -29.35 -0.49
N GLY A 241 10.47 -29.51 0.12
CA GLY A 241 11.74 -29.07 -0.44
C GLY A 241 12.20 -29.79 -1.71
N ARG A 242 11.43 -30.78 -2.20
CA ARG A 242 11.71 -31.55 -3.43
C ARG A 242 10.66 -31.36 -4.52
N LEU A 243 9.68 -30.48 -4.32
CA LEU A 243 8.55 -30.26 -5.24
C LEU A 243 8.94 -29.37 -6.44
N ARG A 244 9.71 -29.95 -7.37
CA ARG A 244 10.25 -29.25 -8.54
C ARG A 244 9.20 -28.68 -9.49
N LYS A 245 7.95 -29.15 -9.46
CA LYS A 245 6.89 -28.66 -10.35
C LYS A 245 6.10 -27.48 -9.79
N LEU A 246 6.33 -27.07 -8.54
CA LEU A 246 5.69 -25.89 -7.97
C LEU A 246 6.02 -24.67 -8.83
N LYS A 247 4.98 -24.04 -9.36
CA LYS A 247 5.09 -22.88 -10.25
C LYS A 247 4.88 -21.61 -9.44
N PHE A 248 5.59 -20.55 -9.83
CA PHE A 248 5.41 -19.18 -9.36
C PHE A 248 5.75 -18.92 -7.88
N SER A 249 4.99 -19.47 -6.94
CA SER A 249 5.11 -19.12 -5.52
C SER A 249 4.85 -20.28 -4.56
N LEU A 250 5.47 -20.19 -3.38
CA LEU A 250 5.06 -20.89 -2.16
C LEU A 250 4.57 -19.83 -1.17
N ASP A 251 3.27 -19.86 -0.85
CA ASP A 251 2.65 -18.90 0.05
C ASP A 251 2.36 -19.51 1.43
N LEU A 252 2.96 -18.89 2.45
CA LEU A 252 2.89 -19.21 3.88
C LEU A 252 2.51 -17.96 4.69
N GLU A 253 1.87 -16.97 4.06
CA GLU A 253 1.42 -15.77 4.73
C GLU A 253 0.52 -16.11 5.93
N GLU A 254 0.69 -15.42 7.05
CA GLU A 254 -0.04 -15.61 8.30
C GLU A 254 0.07 -17.03 8.91
N CYS A 255 1.10 -17.81 8.56
CA CYS A 255 1.50 -19.03 9.29
C CYS A 255 2.19 -18.67 10.63
N LYS A 256 1.43 -18.11 11.57
CA LYS A 256 1.94 -17.48 12.81
C LYS A 256 2.79 -18.40 13.69
N SER A 257 2.44 -19.68 13.78
CA SER A 257 3.14 -20.69 14.60
C SER A 257 4.33 -21.35 13.91
N LEU A 258 4.67 -20.94 12.68
CA LEU A 258 5.75 -21.54 11.91
C LEU A 258 7.10 -21.14 12.52
N THR A 259 7.84 -22.14 12.99
CA THR A 259 9.10 -21.92 13.73
C THR A 259 10.36 -22.11 12.90
N ASP A 260 10.30 -22.96 11.87
CA ASP A 260 11.42 -23.26 10.98
C ASP A 260 10.93 -23.72 9.60
N LEU A 261 11.84 -23.71 8.63
CA LEU A 261 11.62 -24.13 7.25
C LEU A 261 12.45 -25.38 6.92
N PRO A 262 11.95 -26.26 6.04
CA PRO A 262 12.66 -27.46 5.64
C PRO A 262 13.79 -27.11 4.67
N HIS A 263 14.70 -28.06 4.46
CA HIS A 263 15.69 -27.95 3.40
C HIS A 263 15.02 -27.92 2.02
N PHE A 264 15.29 -26.88 1.24
CA PHE A 264 14.85 -26.74 -0.16
C PHE A 264 15.99 -27.09 -1.13
N ALA A 265 15.71 -27.90 -2.15
CA ALA A 265 16.68 -28.16 -3.21
C ALA A 265 16.96 -26.90 -4.05
N GLU A 266 18.21 -26.69 -4.47
CA GLU A 266 18.63 -25.50 -5.25
C GLU A 266 17.88 -25.36 -6.59
N ASP A 267 17.43 -26.47 -7.16
CA ASP A 267 16.82 -26.56 -8.50
C ASP A 267 15.29 -26.42 -8.51
N LEU A 268 14.68 -25.97 -7.40
CA LEU A 268 13.25 -25.71 -7.33
C LEU A 268 12.83 -24.57 -8.28
N ASN A 269 11.59 -24.65 -8.77
CA ASN A 269 11.09 -23.81 -9.87
C ASN A 269 10.33 -22.55 -9.44
N PHE A 270 9.94 -22.40 -8.17
CA PHE A 270 9.19 -21.23 -7.73
C PHE A 270 10.06 -19.98 -7.69
N SER A 271 9.47 -18.84 -8.03
CA SER A 271 10.13 -17.53 -8.06
C SER A 271 9.85 -16.68 -6.83
N TRP A 272 8.81 -16.99 -6.06
CA TRP A 272 8.41 -16.24 -4.87
C TRP A 272 8.23 -17.13 -3.66
N LEU A 273 8.71 -16.66 -2.51
CA LEU A 273 8.46 -17.25 -1.20
C LEU A 273 7.85 -16.16 -0.31
N ASN A 274 6.58 -16.34 0.07
CA ASN A 274 5.86 -15.43 0.95
C ASN A 274 5.74 -16.03 2.35
N LEU A 275 6.34 -15.36 3.33
CA LEU A 275 6.37 -15.71 4.76
C LEU A 275 5.82 -14.55 5.59
N ARG A 276 5.06 -13.63 4.98
CA ARG A 276 4.47 -12.48 5.66
C ARG A 276 3.72 -12.92 6.91
N GLY A 277 3.90 -12.26 8.05
CA GLY A 277 3.18 -12.55 9.29
C GLY A 277 3.57 -13.87 9.98
N CYS A 278 4.69 -14.51 9.60
CA CYS A 278 5.26 -15.64 10.34
C CYS A 278 5.95 -15.15 11.64
N ILE A 279 5.15 -14.76 12.64
CA ILE A 279 5.62 -14.05 13.83
C ILE A 279 6.56 -14.85 14.74
N GLU A 280 6.51 -16.19 14.73
CA GLU A 280 7.38 -17.06 15.53
C GLU A 280 8.68 -17.48 14.81
N LEU A 281 8.82 -17.19 13.51
CA LEU A 281 9.98 -17.57 12.70
C LEU A 281 11.22 -16.78 13.14
N ARG A 282 12.23 -17.47 13.69
CA ARG A 282 13.43 -16.83 14.26
C ARG A 282 14.60 -16.71 13.28
N GLN A 283 14.66 -17.62 12.33
CA GLN A 283 15.73 -17.70 11.34
C GLN A 283 15.19 -18.25 10.02
N ILE A 284 15.88 -17.95 8.94
CA ILE A 284 15.60 -18.51 7.62
C ILE A 284 16.56 -19.66 7.34
N HIS A 285 16.04 -20.78 6.83
CA HIS A 285 16.83 -21.96 6.53
C HIS A 285 17.92 -21.64 5.46
N PRO A 286 19.19 -22.06 5.65
CA PRO A 286 20.31 -21.71 4.76
C PRO A 286 20.13 -22.06 3.28
N SER A 287 19.38 -23.13 2.98
CA SER A 287 19.13 -23.54 1.60
C SER A 287 18.40 -22.48 0.77
N ILE A 288 17.65 -21.56 1.40
CA ILE A 288 16.96 -20.47 0.71
C ILE A 288 17.95 -19.53 0.02
N GLY A 289 19.16 -19.39 0.59
CA GLY A 289 20.26 -18.62 0.00
C GLY A 289 20.81 -19.15 -1.31
N HIS A 290 20.43 -20.37 -1.72
CA HIS A 290 20.93 -21.08 -2.90
C HIS A 290 19.82 -21.38 -3.93
N LEU A 291 18.62 -20.82 -3.76
CA LEU A 291 17.48 -21.05 -4.66
C LEU A 291 17.61 -20.22 -5.94
N ARG A 292 18.24 -20.78 -6.98
CA ARG A 292 18.64 -20.05 -8.20
C ARG A 292 17.50 -19.35 -8.96
N LYS A 293 16.26 -19.82 -8.79
CA LYS A 293 15.06 -19.24 -9.44
C LYS A 293 14.29 -18.26 -8.54
N LEU A 294 14.63 -18.17 -7.26
CA LEU A 294 13.99 -17.25 -6.33
C LEU A 294 14.28 -15.81 -6.74
N SER A 295 13.22 -15.08 -7.09
CA SER A 295 13.25 -13.68 -7.50
C SER A 295 12.71 -12.74 -6.42
N GLY A 296 11.93 -13.25 -5.46
CA GLY A 296 11.39 -12.43 -4.38
C GLY A 296 11.17 -13.22 -3.10
N LEU A 297 11.57 -12.61 -1.98
CA LEU A 297 11.43 -13.16 -0.64
C LEU A 297 10.71 -12.12 0.23
N VAL A 298 9.51 -12.48 0.72
CA VAL A 298 8.67 -11.61 1.54
C VAL A 298 8.64 -12.14 2.97
N LEU A 299 9.16 -11.34 3.90
CA LEU A 299 9.30 -11.62 5.33
C LEU A 299 8.63 -10.54 6.18
N GLN A 300 7.70 -9.77 5.58
CA GLN A 300 7.01 -8.68 6.25
C GLN A 300 6.36 -9.16 7.55
N ASN A 301 6.48 -8.41 8.65
CA ASN A 301 5.95 -8.70 9.97
C ASN A 301 6.44 -10.04 10.59
N CYS A 302 7.61 -10.56 10.20
CA CYS A 302 8.29 -11.66 10.91
C CYS A 302 8.95 -11.14 12.20
N LYS A 303 8.14 -10.81 13.22
CA LYS A 303 8.58 -10.05 14.41
C LYS A 303 9.69 -10.72 15.22
N SER A 304 9.78 -12.06 15.22
CA SER A 304 10.83 -12.80 15.94
C SER A 304 12.09 -13.07 15.11
N LEU A 305 12.15 -12.61 13.85
CA LEU A 305 13.27 -12.88 12.96
C LEU A 305 14.53 -12.13 13.43
N VAL A 306 15.57 -12.89 13.77
CA VAL A 306 16.84 -12.32 14.26
C VAL A 306 17.97 -12.48 13.24
N LYS A 307 17.90 -13.50 12.37
CA LYS A 307 19.01 -13.86 11.48
C LYS A 307 18.55 -14.27 10.09
N LEU A 308 19.20 -13.71 9.09
CA LEU A 308 19.11 -14.10 7.68
C LEU A 308 20.21 -15.11 7.32
N PRO A 309 20.01 -15.95 6.29
CA PRO A 309 21.00 -16.91 5.85
C PRO A 309 22.08 -16.20 5.03
N ASP A 310 23.15 -16.94 4.72
CA ASP A 310 24.04 -16.53 3.64
C ASP A 310 23.32 -16.65 2.31
N PHE A 311 23.57 -15.72 1.39
CA PHE A 311 22.93 -15.69 0.07
C PHE A 311 24.03 -15.76 -0.97
N ALA A 312 23.95 -16.74 -1.87
CA ALA A 312 24.93 -16.90 -2.93
C ALA A 312 24.91 -15.67 -3.87
N GLU A 313 26.07 -15.23 -4.36
CA GLU A 313 26.19 -14.06 -5.22
C GLU A 313 25.44 -14.21 -6.55
N ASP A 314 25.30 -15.44 -7.06
CA ASP A 314 24.61 -15.76 -8.32
C ASP A 314 23.07 -15.88 -8.16
N LEU A 315 22.56 -15.73 -6.94
CA LEU A 315 21.14 -15.80 -6.63
C LEU A 315 20.33 -14.77 -7.44
N ASN A 316 19.18 -15.20 -7.98
CA ASN A 316 18.35 -14.37 -8.84
C ASN A 316 17.40 -13.42 -8.07
N LEU A 317 17.71 -13.11 -6.81
CA LEU A 317 16.84 -12.35 -5.93
C LEU A 317 16.76 -10.89 -6.38
N ARG A 318 15.57 -10.42 -6.76
CA ARG A 318 15.29 -9.04 -7.18
C ARG A 318 14.61 -8.22 -6.09
N GLN A 319 13.82 -8.87 -5.23
CA GLN A 319 13.06 -8.20 -4.18
C GLN A 319 13.24 -8.91 -2.84
N LEU A 320 13.62 -8.16 -1.81
CA LEU A 320 13.68 -8.61 -0.43
C LEU A 320 12.87 -7.66 0.44
N ASN A 321 11.76 -8.15 1.00
CA ASN A 321 10.91 -7.38 1.90
C ASN A 321 11.00 -7.92 3.32
N LEU A 322 11.55 -7.12 4.23
CA LEU A 322 11.77 -7.40 5.65
C LEU A 322 10.99 -6.43 6.55
N GLU A 323 10.00 -5.73 5.99
CA GLU A 323 9.24 -4.71 6.72
C GLU A 323 8.68 -5.25 8.04
N GLY A 324 8.78 -4.51 9.15
CA GLY A 324 8.25 -4.93 10.45
C GLY A 324 8.99 -6.11 11.10
N CYS A 325 10.21 -6.46 10.65
CA CYS A 325 11.09 -7.41 11.35
C CYS A 325 11.75 -6.74 12.57
N GLU A 326 10.96 -6.49 13.63
CA GLU A 326 11.34 -5.61 14.75
C GLU A 326 12.58 -6.09 15.55
N GLN A 327 12.90 -7.38 15.56
CA GLN A 327 14.06 -7.94 16.26
C GLN A 327 15.34 -8.04 15.42
N LEU A 328 15.28 -7.73 14.12
CA LEU A 328 16.42 -7.83 13.21
C LEU A 328 17.43 -6.71 13.50
N ARG A 329 18.59 -7.08 14.06
CA ARG A 329 19.62 -6.10 14.48
C ARG A 329 20.63 -5.74 13.40
N GLN A 330 20.86 -6.66 12.47
CA GLN A 330 21.83 -6.53 11.39
C GLN A 330 21.35 -7.30 10.16
N ILE A 331 21.76 -6.82 9.00
CA ILE A 331 21.55 -7.50 7.72
C ILE A 331 22.78 -8.36 7.41
N HIS A 332 22.57 -9.53 6.80
CA HIS A 332 23.69 -10.40 6.43
C HIS A 332 24.56 -9.73 5.35
N PRO A 333 25.91 -9.75 5.46
CA PRO A 333 26.80 -9.07 4.52
C PRO A 333 26.63 -9.48 3.05
N SER A 334 26.23 -10.71 2.78
CA SER A 334 26.00 -11.20 1.41
C SER A 334 24.92 -10.43 0.65
N ILE A 335 23.95 -9.80 1.34
CA ILE A 335 22.93 -8.96 0.70
C ILE A 335 23.57 -7.78 -0.04
N GLY A 336 24.71 -7.29 0.44
CA GLY A 336 25.48 -6.24 -0.20
C GLY A 336 26.13 -6.62 -1.54
N HIS A 337 26.13 -7.91 -1.89
CA HIS A 337 26.75 -8.47 -3.10
C HIS A 337 25.72 -9.11 -4.05
N LEU A 338 24.42 -8.98 -3.77
CA LEU A 338 23.35 -9.53 -4.60
C LEU A 338 23.12 -8.67 -5.84
N THR A 339 23.95 -8.84 -6.87
CA THR A 339 23.96 -7.98 -8.08
C THR A 339 22.61 -7.81 -8.77
N LYS A 340 21.67 -8.75 -8.62
CA LYS A 340 20.32 -8.69 -9.21
C LYS A 340 19.26 -8.05 -8.31
N LEU A 341 19.59 -7.71 -7.07
CA LEU A 341 18.67 -7.10 -6.11
C LEU A 341 18.32 -5.68 -6.54
N GLU A 342 17.03 -5.42 -6.73
CA GLU A 342 16.48 -4.14 -7.17
C GLU A 342 15.74 -3.42 -6.04
N VAL A 343 15.08 -4.16 -5.14
CA VAL A 343 14.29 -3.60 -4.04
C VAL A 343 14.67 -4.25 -2.72
N LEU A 344 15.05 -3.43 -1.74
CA LEU A 344 15.28 -3.83 -0.35
C LEU A 344 14.38 -2.98 0.56
N ASN A 345 13.34 -3.61 1.11
CA ASN A 345 12.45 -2.97 2.07
C ASN A 345 12.79 -3.45 3.50
N LEU A 346 13.21 -2.52 4.35
CA LEU A 346 13.58 -2.68 5.75
C LEU A 346 12.72 -1.79 6.66
N LYS A 347 11.59 -1.27 6.16
CA LYS A 347 10.68 -0.41 6.93
C LYS A 347 10.33 -1.03 8.28
N ASP A 348 10.25 -0.22 9.33
CA ASP A 348 9.91 -0.62 10.70
C ASP A 348 10.79 -1.76 11.29
N CYS A 349 12.02 -1.95 10.77
CA CYS A 349 13.04 -2.77 11.42
C CYS A 349 13.65 -2.02 12.63
N LYS A 350 12.84 -1.81 13.67
CA LYS A 350 13.15 -0.91 14.81
C LYS A 350 14.46 -1.21 15.54
N SER A 351 14.90 -2.48 15.59
CA SER A 351 16.15 -2.87 16.24
C SER A 351 17.38 -2.82 15.32
N LEU A 352 17.23 -2.44 14.05
CA LEU A 352 18.32 -2.44 13.08
C LEU A 352 19.33 -1.36 13.44
N VAL A 353 20.58 -1.77 13.71
CA VAL A 353 21.65 -0.85 14.13
C VAL A 353 22.60 -0.51 12.99
N LYS A 354 22.83 -1.44 12.06
CA LYS A 354 23.79 -1.30 10.96
C LYS A 354 23.33 -2.01 9.69
N LEU A 355 23.69 -1.41 8.56
CA LEU A 355 23.58 -1.98 7.21
C LEU A 355 24.85 -2.73 6.82
N PRO A 356 24.79 -3.64 5.82
CA PRO A 356 25.97 -4.27 5.28
C PRO A 356 26.72 -3.31 4.34
N ASP A 357 27.93 -3.68 3.94
CA ASP A 357 28.65 -2.94 2.91
C ASP A 357 28.06 -3.28 1.54
N PHE A 358 27.77 -2.27 0.72
CA PHE A 358 27.28 -2.46 -0.64
C PHE A 358 28.42 -2.50 -1.67
N ALA A 359 28.38 -3.49 -2.56
CA ALA A 359 29.29 -3.61 -3.69
C ALA A 359 28.96 -2.58 -4.80
N GLU A 360 29.95 -2.27 -5.65
CA GLU A 360 29.82 -1.30 -6.75
C GLU A 360 28.91 -1.76 -7.90
N ASP A 361 28.77 -3.06 -8.08
CA ASP A 361 27.96 -3.68 -9.11
C ASP A 361 26.52 -3.98 -8.67
N LEU A 362 26.14 -3.57 -7.46
CA LEU A 362 24.79 -3.74 -6.94
C LEU A 362 23.77 -2.89 -7.73
N ASN A 363 22.70 -3.52 -8.21
CA ASN A 363 21.68 -2.87 -9.05
C ASN A 363 20.47 -2.34 -8.26
N LEU A 364 20.65 -2.02 -6.98
CA LEU A 364 19.57 -1.60 -6.10
C LEU A 364 18.94 -0.28 -6.59
N ARG A 365 17.63 -0.27 -6.74
CA ARG A 365 16.82 0.88 -7.19
C ARG A 365 16.04 1.51 -6.04
N GLU A 366 15.59 0.70 -5.08
CA GLU A 366 14.84 1.16 -3.92
C GLU A 366 15.41 0.57 -2.62
N LEU A 367 15.70 1.47 -1.68
CA LEU A 367 16.07 1.15 -0.31
C LEU A 367 15.13 1.90 0.64
N ASN A 368 14.27 1.14 1.32
CA ASN A 368 13.35 1.69 2.32
C ASN A 368 13.82 1.31 3.73
N LEU A 369 14.14 2.32 4.55
CA LEU A 369 14.58 2.21 5.94
C LEU A 369 13.66 3.00 6.88
N GLU A 370 12.47 3.38 6.42
CA GLU A 370 11.49 4.12 7.21
C GLU A 370 11.29 3.46 8.59
N GLY A 371 11.26 4.22 9.69
CA GLY A 371 11.00 3.67 11.02
C GLY A 371 12.13 2.79 11.60
N CYS A 372 13.34 2.78 11.00
CA CYS A 372 14.51 2.14 11.59
C CYS A 372 15.09 2.97 12.75
N GLU A 373 14.38 3.02 13.87
CA GLU A 373 14.62 3.98 14.97
C GLU A 373 16.00 3.87 15.64
N GLN A 374 16.64 2.68 15.61
CA GLN A 374 17.97 2.44 16.20
C GLN A 374 19.14 2.59 15.21
N LEU A 375 18.86 2.85 13.92
CA LEU A 375 19.90 3.03 12.91
C LEU A 375 20.66 4.32 13.20
N ARG A 376 21.96 4.20 13.50
CA ARG A 376 22.79 5.36 13.90
C ARG A 376 23.59 5.96 12.76
N GLN A 377 24.09 5.12 11.87
CA GLN A 377 25.01 5.52 10.80
C GLN A 377 24.74 4.67 9.55
N ILE A 378 24.95 5.28 8.39
CA ILE A 378 24.93 4.61 7.09
C ILE A 378 26.39 4.44 6.64
N HIS A 379 26.74 3.24 6.20
CA HIS A 379 28.10 2.96 5.74
C HIS A 379 28.41 3.76 4.45
N PRO A 380 29.64 4.30 4.26
CA PRO A 380 30.00 5.08 3.07
C PRO A 380 29.83 4.36 1.73
N SER A 381 29.77 3.02 1.73
CA SER A 381 29.47 2.23 0.53
C SER A 381 28.07 2.46 -0.03
N ILE A 382 27.16 3.17 0.67
CA ILE A 382 25.91 3.65 0.07
C ILE A 382 26.16 4.42 -1.24
N GLY A 383 27.29 5.15 -1.33
CA GLY A 383 27.66 5.89 -2.55
C GLY A 383 28.01 5.01 -3.75
N HIS A 384 28.12 3.70 -3.57
CA HIS A 384 28.29 2.73 -4.66
C HIS A 384 26.98 2.45 -5.41
N LEU A 385 25.83 2.74 -4.79
CA LEU A 385 24.49 2.46 -5.34
C LEU A 385 24.09 3.49 -6.40
N THR A 386 24.87 3.61 -7.48
CA THR A 386 24.69 4.63 -8.51
C THR A 386 23.33 4.55 -9.23
N LYS A 387 22.67 3.39 -9.20
CA LYS A 387 21.33 3.12 -9.78
C LYS A 387 20.17 3.34 -8.79
N LEU A 388 20.45 3.70 -7.54
CA LEU A 388 19.44 3.93 -6.52
C LEU A 388 18.58 5.13 -6.91
N VAL A 389 17.28 4.92 -7.04
CA VAL A 389 16.27 5.92 -7.38
C VAL A 389 15.59 6.46 -6.13
N LYS A 390 15.32 5.58 -5.15
CA LYS A 390 14.59 5.90 -3.94
C LYS A 390 15.35 5.47 -2.69
N LEU A 391 15.60 6.43 -1.81
CA LEU A 391 16.14 6.21 -0.47
C LEU A 391 15.19 6.81 0.57
N ASN A 392 14.50 5.96 1.33
CA ASN A 392 13.63 6.42 2.39
C ASN A 392 14.27 6.15 3.76
N LEU A 393 14.56 7.21 4.52
CA LEU A 393 15.12 7.20 5.87
C LEU A 393 14.16 7.86 6.89
N LYS A 394 12.90 8.07 6.52
CA LYS A 394 11.87 8.64 7.40
C LYS A 394 11.85 7.97 8.76
N ASP A 395 11.70 8.75 9.82
CA ASP A 395 11.63 8.33 11.21
C ASP A 395 12.83 7.46 11.69
N CYS A 396 13.99 7.57 11.04
CA CYS A 396 15.27 7.07 11.57
C CYS A 396 15.77 7.98 12.71
N LYS A 397 15.05 7.99 13.83
CA LYS A 397 15.22 8.94 14.95
C LYS A 397 16.62 8.93 15.58
N SER A 398 17.37 7.83 15.51
CA SER A 398 18.74 7.73 16.04
C SER A 398 19.84 8.03 15.03
N LEU A 399 19.51 8.34 13.77
CA LEU A 399 20.50 8.59 12.73
C LEU A 399 21.27 9.87 13.08
N GLU A 400 22.60 9.77 13.19
CA GLU A 400 23.47 10.86 13.66
C GLU A 400 24.16 11.60 12.51
N SER A 401 24.39 10.94 11.38
CA SER A 401 25.03 11.54 10.20
C SER A 401 24.80 10.70 8.93
N LEU A 402 24.94 11.35 7.77
CA LEU A 402 25.05 10.69 6.47
C LEU A 402 26.50 10.74 5.99
N PRO A 403 27.01 9.68 5.32
CA PRO A 403 28.37 9.71 4.77
C PRO A 403 28.43 10.65 3.56
N ASN A 404 29.55 11.37 3.39
CA ASN A 404 29.77 12.27 2.25
C ASN A 404 29.62 11.59 0.88
N ASN A 405 29.87 10.28 0.81
CA ASN A 405 29.73 9.48 -0.39
C ASN A 405 28.28 9.38 -0.91
N ILE A 406 27.27 9.74 -0.11
CA ILE A 406 25.87 9.81 -0.55
C ILE A 406 25.69 10.73 -1.76
N LEU A 407 26.58 11.72 -1.94
CA LEU A 407 26.65 12.59 -3.11
C LEU A 407 26.91 11.87 -4.43
N ARG A 408 27.41 10.62 -4.40
CA ARG A 408 27.67 9.81 -5.59
C ARG A 408 26.42 9.12 -6.16
N LEU A 409 25.27 9.22 -5.48
CA LEU A 409 24.01 8.63 -5.91
C LEU A 409 23.41 9.41 -7.09
N SER A 410 23.98 9.23 -8.28
CA SER A 410 23.64 9.99 -9.48
C SER A 410 22.22 9.79 -9.99
N SER A 411 21.58 8.66 -9.69
CA SER A 411 20.21 8.34 -10.12
C SER A 411 19.14 8.64 -9.07
N LEU A 412 19.51 9.18 -7.89
CA LEU A 412 18.58 9.38 -6.79
C LEU A 412 17.57 10.48 -7.14
N GLN A 413 16.29 10.13 -7.01
CA GLN A 413 15.15 11.00 -7.31
C GLN A 413 14.36 11.33 -6.04
N TYR A 414 14.31 10.39 -5.09
CA TYR A 414 13.58 10.53 -3.83
C TYR A 414 14.53 10.32 -2.65
N LEU A 415 14.55 11.30 -1.73
CA LEU A 415 15.20 11.20 -0.44
C LEU A 415 14.30 11.77 0.66
N SER A 416 13.86 10.91 1.59
CA SER A 416 13.19 11.37 2.81
C SER A 416 14.05 11.10 4.04
N LEU A 417 14.24 12.15 4.85
CA LEU A 417 14.86 12.16 6.17
C LEU A 417 13.87 12.66 7.23
N PHE A 418 12.57 12.74 6.91
CA PHE A 418 11.51 13.17 7.82
C PHE A 418 11.71 12.59 9.22
N GLY A 419 11.64 13.39 10.28
CA GLY A 419 11.71 12.89 11.66
C GLY A 419 13.07 12.33 12.09
N CYS A 420 14.15 12.49 11.30
CA CYS A 420 15.53 12.16 11.69
C CYS A 420 16.10 13.18 12.71
N SER A 421 15.50 13.22 13.89
CA SER A 421 15.72 14.27 14.90
C SER A 421 17.16 14.42 15.45
N LYS A 422 18.03 13.40 15.31
CA LYS A 422 19.43 13.42 15.77
C LYS A 422 20.46 13.71 14.69
N LEU A 423 20.06 13.83 13.43
CA LEU A 423 20.96 13.87 12.27
C LEU A 423 21.95 15.06 12.30
N TYR A 424 21.67 16.08 13.12
CA TYR A 424 22.47 17.29 13.21
C TYR A 424 22.84 17.69 14.64
N ASN A 425 22.68 16.78 15.61
CA ASN A 425 22.89 17.05 17.03
C ASN A 425 24.26 16.53 17.52
N ILE A 426 25.35 16.93 16.85
CA ILE A 426 26.71 16.64 17.33
C ILE A 426 27.13 17.76 18.29
N ARG A 427 26.60 17.72 19.52
CA ARG A 427 27.31 18.31 20.65
C ARG A 427 28.38 17.30 21.08
N SER A 428 29.66 17.63 20.81
CA SER A 428 30.83 17.18 21.57
C SER A 428 30.90 15.69 21.98
N SER A 429 31.28 14.81 21.05
CA SER A 429 31.81 13.48 21.40
C SER A 429 33.32 13.49 21.75
N GLU A 430 33.91 14.67 22.01
CA GLU A 430 35.29 14.79 22.51
C GLU A 430 35.39 15.05 24.03
N GLU A 431 34.27 15.21 24.76
CA GLU A 431 34.31 15.50 26.21
C GLU A 431 33.84 14.38 27.14
N GLN A 432 33.63 13.15 26.65
CA GLN A 432 33.36 11.98 27.52
C GLN A 432 34.30 10.80 27.30
N ARG A 433 35.61 11.06 27.37
CA ARG A 433 36.53 10.11 28.03
C ARG A 433 37.16 10.82 29.21
N GLY A 434 36.54 10.60 30.37
CA GLY A 434 36.99 11.13 31.64
C GLY A 434 38.46 10.84 31.91
N ALA A 435 39.12 11.85 32.48
CA ALA A 435 40.29 11.65 33.30
C ALA A 435 39.96 10.64 34.41
N GLY A 436 40.66 9.51 34.43
CA GLY A 436 40.54 8.52 35.49
C GLY A 436 41.01 7.15 35.03
N HIS A 437 42.27 6.84 35.32
CA HIS A 437 42.93 5.53 35.16
C HIS A 437 43.49 5.21 33.76
N LEU A 438 44.71 5.68 33.51
CA LEU A 438 45.84 4.83 33.14
C LEU A 438 47.14 5.58 33.44
N LYS A 439 47.70 5.29 34.62
CA LYS A 439 49.11 5.55 34.92
C LYS A 439 49.96 4.68 33.99
N LYS A 440 51.03 5.28 33.44
CA LYS A 440 52.22 4.68 32.80
C LYS A 440 51.99 3.96 31.46
N LEU A 441 52.49 4.56 30.38
CA LEU A 441 53.70 4.06 29.70
C LEU A 441 54.30 5.15 28.80
N ARG A 442 55.57 5.50 29.05
CA ARG A 442 56.46 6.15 28.07
C ARG A 442 56.98 5.07 27.12
N ILE A 443 57.21 5.42 25.86
CA ILE A 443 58.21 4.97 24.86
C ILE A 443 57.75 5.66 23.56
N GLY A 444 58.48 6.51 22.83
CA GLY A 444 59.91 6.52 22.58
C GLY A 444 60.20 5.85 21.23
N GLU A 445 60.41 6.65 20.18
CA GLU A 445 61.09 6.32 18.92
C GLU A 445 60.32 5.56 17.80
N ALA A 446 60.27 6.21 16.63
CA ALA A 446 60.15 5.57 15.30
C ALA A 446 61.52 5.01 14.88
N PRO A 447 61.67 4.08 13.89
CA PRO A 447 61.54 4.48 12.47
C PRO A 447 61.18 3.37 11.43
N SER A 448 60.88 3.84 10.21
CA SER A 448 61.07 3.19 8.87
C SER A 448 60.21 1.96 8.50
N ARG A 449 59.65 1.80 7.29
CA ARG A 449 60.10 2.25 5.95
C ARG A 449 58.94 2.15 4.91
N SER A 450 58.71 3.26 4.18
CA SER A 450 58.42 3.46 2.73
C SER A 450 57.41 2.54 1.98
N GLN A 451 56.53 2.99 1.07
CA GLN A 451 56.68 3.93 -0.06
C GLN A 451 55.30 4.51 -0.49
N SER A 452 55.21 5.83 -0.71
CA SER A 452 54.96 6.53 -2.00
C SER A 452 53.58 6.27 -2.63
N ILE A 453 52.73 7.25 -2.95
CA ILE A 453 52.92 8.35 -3.93
C ILE A 453 51.93 9.47 -3.59
N PHE A 454 52.38 10.73 -3.45
CA PHE A 454 51.66 11.92 -3.96
C PHE A 454 52.61 13.12 -3.87
N SER A 455 53.08 13.58 -5.03
CA SER A 455 53.83 14.82 -5.18
C SER A 455 53.41 15.53 -6.47
N PHE A 456 53.33 16.86 -6.40
CA PHE A 456 53.12 17.86 -7.47
C PHE A 456 51.68 17.99 -8.00
N PHE A 457 50.98 19.12 -7.85
CA PHE A 457 51.41 20.50 -8.09
C PHE A 457 50.96 21.51 -7.04
N LYS A 458 51.91 22.36 -6.61
CA LYS A 458 51.67 23.67 -6.00
C LYS A 458 52.67 24.64 -6.63
N LYS A 459 52.21 25.72 -7.27
CA LYS A 459 52.61 27.14 -7.04
C LYS A 459 52.48 28.06 -8.28
N GLY A 460 51.94 29.24 -7.95
CA GLY A 460 52.00 30.53 -8.65
C GLY A 460 50.72 31.27 -8.23
N LEU A 461 50.66 32.26 -7.32
CA LEU A 461 51.57 33.33 -6.89
C LEU A 461 51.10 33.84 -5.47
N PRO A 462 51.65 34.93 -4.87
CA PRO A 462 52.11 34.94 -3.47
C PRO A 462 51.16 35.54 -2.42
N TRP A 463 51.42 35.16 -1.16
CA TRP A 463 51.02 35.86 0.06
C TRP A 463 51.65 37.27 0.15
N PRO A 464 51.05 38.16 0.96
CA PRO A 464 51.81 38.84 1.99
C PRO A 464 51.36 38.47 3.41
N SER A 465 52.30 38.69 4.31
CA SER A 465 52.45 38.22 5.68
C SER A 465 51.71 39.03 6.75
N VAL A 466 51.24 38.29 7.77
CA VAL A 466 51.16 38.65 9.20
C VAL A 466 50.22 39.80 9.60
N ALA A 467 49.11 39.42 10.24
CA ALA A 467 48.66 40.03 11.48
C ALA A 467 47.95 38.95 12.32
N PHE A 468 48.48 38.71 13.52
CA PHE A 468 47.80 37.97 14.59
C PHE A 468 46.56 38.78 14.96
N ASP A 469 45.36 38.24 14.73
CA ASP A 469 44.15 38.83 15.27
C ASP A 469 43.12 37.74 15.54
N LYS A 470 42.53 37.81 16.74
CA LYS A 470 41.33 37.19 17.36
C LYS A 470 40.39 36.19 16.63
N SER A 471 40.69 35.64 15.46
CA SER A 471 39.74 34.89 14.64
C SER A 471 39.61 33.40 14.96
N LEU A 472 40.27 32.88 16.00
CA LEU A 472 40.20 31.46 16.37
C LEU A 472 39.10 31.16 17.41
N GLU A 473 38.53 32.18 18.06
CA GLU A 473 37.31 32.03 18.86
C GLU A 473 36.03 32.16 18.00
N ASP A 474 36.09 32.88 16.88
CA ASP A 474 34.94 32.99 15.95
C ASP A 474 34.80 31.75 15.05
N ALA A 475 35.90 31.05 14.74
CA ALA A 475 35.85 29.81 13.95
C ALA A 475 35.18 28.62 14.69
N HIS A 476 34.97 28.72 16.00
CA HIS A 476 34.24 27.72 16.80
C HIS A 476 32.72 27.91 16.82
N LYS A 477 32.19 29.02 16.28
CA LYS A 477 30.74 29.24 16.14
C LYS A 477 30.14 28.71 14.83
N ASP A 478 30.96 28.40 13.83
CA ASP A 478 30.51 27.99 12.50
C ASP A 478 30.41 26.46 12.28
N SER A 479 30.56 25.64 13.32
CA SER A 479 30.47 24.17 13.20
C SER A 479 29.05 23.59 13.29
N VAL A 480 28.05 24.29 12.73
CA VAL A 480 26.79 23.63 12.36
C VAL A 480 27.06 22.92 11.04
N ARG A 481 27.56 21.69 11.13
CA ARG A 481 27.96 20.83 10.00
C ARG A 481 26.85 20.75 8.96
N CYS A 482 27.06 21.52 7.90
CA CYS A 482 26.24 21.58 6.70
C CYS A 482 26.13 20.19 6.06
N LEU A 483 24.93 19.90 5.57
CA LEU A 483 24.56 18.70 4.82
C LEU A 483 25.54 18.34 3.68
N LEU A 484 26.23 19.30 3.05
CA LEU A 484 27.01 19.07 1.83
C LEU A 484 28.18 20.07 1.74
N PRO A 485 29.46 19.64 1.68
CA PRO A 485 30.52 20.48 1.12
C PRO A 485 30.26 20.71 -0.37
N SER A 486 30.69 21.88 -0.85
CA SER A 486 30.56 22.39 -2.22
C SER A 486 30.91 21.39 -3.34
N LEU A 487 29.97 21.18 -4.29
CA LEU A 487 30.04 20.49 -5.61
C LEU A 487 29.61 19.00 -5.68
N PRO A 488 29.16 18.52 -6.86
CA PRO A 488 27.85 18.73 -7.45
C PRO A 488 26.79 17.78 -6.86
N ILE A 489 25.57 18.29 -6.91
CA ILE A 489 24.41 17.91 -6.13
C ILE A 489 23.53 16.96 -6.94
N PHE A 490 22.85 16.04 -6.25
CA PHE A 490 21.97 15.01 -6.80
C PHE A 490 21.26 15.48 -8.09
N PRO A 491 21.78 15.12 -9.28
CA PRO A 491 21.42 15.81 -10.53
C PRO A 491 19.99 15.48 -10.97
N CYS A 492 19.43 14.39 -10.44
CA CYS A 492 18.10 13.90 -10.74
C CYS A 492 17.14 14.02 -9.55
N MET A 493 17.54 14.64 -8.43
CA MET A 493 16.68 14.76 -7.25
C MET A 493 15.40 15.51 -7.61
N ARG A 494 14.25 14.92 -7.29
CA ARG A 494 12.91 15.47 -7.51
C ARG A 494 12.24 15.80 -6.19
N GLU A 495 12.36 14.90 -5.22
CA GLU A 495 11.71 15.03 -3.93
C GLU A 495 12.72 14.93 -2.80
N LEU A 496 12.72 15.94 -1.94
CA LEU A 496 13.57 16.01 -0.77
C LEU A 496 12.76 16.40 0.47
N ASP A 497 12.69 15.48 1.43
CA ASP A 497 12.02 15.72 2.70
C ASP A 497 13.03 15.76 3.86
N LEU A 498 13.17 16.93 4.47
CA LEU A 498 13.99 17.21 5.65
C LEU A 498 13.13 17.67 6.84
N SER A 499 11.84 17.35 6.85
CA SER A 499 10.93 17.81 7.89
C SER A 499 11.30 17.21 9.26
N PHE A 500 11.06 17.96 10.34
CA PHE A 500 11.32 17.56 11.73
C PHE A 500 12.74 17.02 12.00
N CYS A 501 13.73 17.54 11.26
CA CYS A 501 15.14 17.18 11.40
C CYS A 501 15.92 18.04 12.42
N ASN A 502 15.25 18.97 13.10
CA ASN A 502 15.87 19.95 14.01
C ASN A 502 16.95 20.84 13.34
N LEU A 503 16.82 21.11 12.04
CA LEU A 503 17.76 21.94 11.30
C LEU A 503 17.78 23.39 11.81
N LEU A 504 18.98 23.95 11.99
CA LEU A 504 19.19 25.35 12.39
C LEU A 504 19.55 26.27 11.21
N LYS A 505 20.10 25.71 10.13
CA LYS A 505 20.45 26.43 8.90
C LYS A 505 20.40 25.45 7.73
N ILE A 506 20.04 25.95 6.55
CA ILE A 506 20.16 25.22 5.28
C ILE A 506 21.38 25.78 4.52
N PRO A 507 22.29 24.94 3.98
CA PRO A 507 23.46 25.42 3.25
C PRO A 507 23.09 26.14 1.94
N ASP A 508 23.81 27.19 1.56
CA ASP A 508 23.59 27.90 0.28
C ASP A 508 23.78 27.01 -0.95
N ALA A 509 24.49 25.88 -0.79
CA ALA A 509 24.65 24.87 -1.83
C ALA A 509 23.33 24.20 -2.25
N PHE A 510 22.25 24.32 -1.48
CA PHE A 510 20.91 23.80 -1.83
C PHE A 510 20.37 24.34 -3.17
N VAL A 511 20.91 25.46 -3.64
CA VAL A 511 20.52 26.10 -4.90
C VAL A 511 20.86 25.25 -6.14
N ASN A 512 21.75 24.24 -6.03
CA ASN A 512 22.12 23.43 -7.21
C ASN A 512 21.25 22.19 -7.45
N PHE A 513 20.12 22.00 -6.74
CA PHE A 513 19.15 20.94 -7.06
C PHE A 513 18.26 21.33 -8.26
N GLN A 514 18.83 21.44 -9.45
CA GLN A 514 18.14 21.94 -10.65
C GLN A 514 16.92 21.11 -11.09
N CYS A 515 16.79 19.87 -10.61
CA CYS A 515 15.65 19.01 -10.90
C CYS A 515 14.61 18.92 -9.78
N LEU A 516 14.81 19.63 -8.65
CA LEU A 516 13.94 19.52 -7.49
C LEU A 516 12.54 20.03 -7.81
N GLU A 517 11.55 19.18 -7.59
CA GLU A 517 10.12 19.41 -7.81
C GLU A 517 9.44 19.68 -6.45
N GLU A 518 9.81 18.96 -5.40
CA GLU A 518 9.15 19.01 -4.10
C GLU A 518 10.18 19.11 -2.95
N LEU A 519 9.96 20.08 -2.06
CA LEU A 519 10.82 20.35 -0.92
C LEU A 519 10.02 20.47 0.37
N TYR A 520 10.27 19.57 1.31
CA TYR A 520 9.64 19.56 2.63
C TYR A 520 10.65 19.92 3.72
N LEU A 521 10.39 21.01 4.45
CA LEU A 521 11.26 21.56 5.50
C LEU A 521 10.50 21.82 6.80
N MET A 522 9.30 21.29 6.91
CA MET A 522 8.36 21.52 8.00
C MET A 522 8.96 21.18 9.38
N GLY A 523 8.61 21.94 10.42
CA GLY A 523 8.97 21.65 11.80
C GLY A 523 10.46 21.82 12.15
N ASN A 524 11.21 22.56 11.34
CA ASN A 524 12.62 22.89 11.61
C ASN A 524 12.79 24.24 12.34
N ASN A 525 14.01 24.53 12.78
CA ASN A 525 14.34 25.63 13.70
C ASN A 525 15.24 26.71 13.07
N PHE A 526 15.29 26.81 11.74
CA PHE A 526 16.04 27.85 11.04
C PHE A 526 15.33 29.21 11.08
N GLU A 527 16.11 30.29 11.07
CA GLU A 527 15.57 31.65 11.03
C GLU A 527 15.35 32.17 9.61
N THR A 528 16.17 31.71 8.67
CA THR A 528 16.14 32.11 7.25
C THR A 528 16.47 30.93 6.35
N LEU A 529 16.07 31.06 5.09
CA LEU A 529 16.37 30.13 4.01
C LEU A 529 17.26 30.82 2.96
N PRO A 530 18.15 30.08 2.26
CA PRO A 530 18.84 30.61 1.09
C PRO A 530 17.84 30.96 -0.03
N SER A 531 18.23 31.82 -0.97
CA SER A 531 17.40 32.13 -2.14
C SER A 531 17.10 30.85 -2.93
N LEU A 532 15.82 30.62 -3.26
CA LEU A 532 15.38 29.44 -4.02
C LEU A 532 15.12 29.77 -5.50
N LYS A 533 15.49 30.97 -5.94
CA LYS A 533 15.18 31.49 -7.28
C LYS A 533 15.68 30.63 -8.44
N GLU A 534 16.81 29.95 -8.27
CA GLU A 534 17.41 29.09 -9.30
C GLU A 534 16.80 27.68 -9.36
N LEU A 535 15.94 27.30 -8.39
CA LEU A 535 15.22 26.02 -8.41
C LEU A 535 14.02 26.09 -9.36
N SER A 536 14.30 26.22 -10.65
CA SER A 536 13.27 26.45 -11.66
C SER A 536 12.16 25.40 -11.61
N LYS A 537 12.48 24.12 -11.38
CA LYS A 537 11.48 23.03 -11.36
C LYS A 537 10.66 22.91 -10.08
N LEU A 538 10.90 23.73 -9.07
CA LEU A 538 10.21 23.62 -7.78
C LEU A 538 8.71 23.94 -7.95
N LEU A 539 7.88 23.02 -7.48
CA LEU A 539 6.42 23.07 -7.52
C LEU A 539 5.79 23.05 -6.12
N HIS A 540 6.50 22.49 -5.14
CA HIS A 540 6.01 22.37 -3.77
C HIS A 540 7.08 22.81 -2.75
N LEU A 541 6.68 23.66 -1.81
CA LEU A 541 7.52 24.07 -0.69
C LEU A 541 6.71 24.03 0.62
N ASN A 542 7.07 23.12 1.52
CA ASN A 542 6.43 22.99 2.83
C ASN A 542 7.33 23.54 3.96
N LEU A 543 6.89 24.64 4.57
CA LEU A 543 7.53 25.35 5.69
C LEU A 543 6.67 25.37 6.95
N GLN A 544 5.66 24.50 7.06
CA GLN A 544 4.76 24.51 8.21
C GLN A 544 5.51 24.30 9.54
N HIS A 545 4.99 24.86 10.63
CA HIS A 545 5.53 24.76 12.00
C HIS A 545 7.01 25.16 12.14
N CYS A 546 7.58 25.95 11.21
CA CYS A 546 8.93 26.52 11.34
C CYS A 546 8.88 27.75 12.26
N LYS A 547 8.85 27.51 13.57
CA LYS A 547 8.48 28.56 14.56
C LYS A 547 9.40 29.77 14.60
N ARG A 548 10.67 29.60 14.23
CA ARG A 548 11.72 30.63 14.23
C ARG A 548 11.91 31.33 12.87
N LEU A 549 11.16 30.94 11.85
CA LEU A 549 11.31 31.49 10.50
C LEU A 549 10.91 32.98 10.49
N LYS A 550 11.85 33.87 10.14
CA LYS A 550 11.66 35.33 10.14
C LYS A 550 11.34 35.89 8.76
N TYR A 551 11.94 35.32 7.71
CA TYR A 551 11.85 35.85 6.34
C TYR A 551 11.60 34.71 5.33
N LEU A 552 10.76 35.00 4.32
CA LEU A 552 10.52 34.10 3.20
C LEU A 552 11.70 34.16 2.20
N PRO A 553 12.16 33.04 1.62
CA PRO A 553 13.14 33.09 0.55
C PRO A 553 12.54 33.66 -0.74
N GLU A 554 13.39 34.14 -1.64
CA GLU A 554 12.97 34.43 -3.01
C GLU A 554 12.56 33.13 -3.70
N LEU A 555 11.32 33.10 -4.19
CA LEU A 555 10.75 31.94 -4.89
C LEU A 555 11.18 31.94 -6.38
N PRO A 556 11.20 30.77 -7.04
CA PRO A 556 11.49 30.66 -8.46
C PRO A 556 10.47 31.40 -9.33
N SER A 557 10.91 31.91 -10.49
CA SER A 557 10.08 32.69 -11.42
C SER A 557 9.56 31.92 -12.64
N ARG A 558 9.99 30.67 -12.85
CA ARG A 558 9.59 29.86 -14.01
C ARG A 558 9.85 28.37 -13.79
N THR A 559 8.81 27.56 -13.92
CA THR A 559 8.87 26.10 -13.88
C THR A 559 8.82 25.52 -15.29
N ASP A 560 9.96 25.06 -15.80
CA ASP A 560 9.99 24.29 -17.05
C ASP A 560 9.44 22.89 -16.78
N LEU A 561 8.17 22.69 -17.14
CA LEU A 561 7.42 21.47 -16.86
C LEU A 561 7.47 20.53 -18.07
N PHE A 562 8.02 19.33 -17.88
CA PHE A 562 7.97 18.24 -18.85
C PHE A 562 7.04 17.14 -18.32
N TRP A 563 6.36 16.45 -19.23
CA TRP A 563 5.38 15.41 -18.92
C TRP A 563 5.99 14.25 -18.09
N TRP A 564 5.48 14.05 -16.88
CA TRP A 564 5.77 12.87 -16.05
C TRP A 564 4.51 12.08 -15.68
N ASN A 565 4.69 10.77 -15.55
CA ASN A 565 3.68 9.82 -15.13
C ASN A 565 3.71 9.76 -13.58
N TRP A 566 2.67 10.27 -12.92
CA TRP A 566 2.48 10.23 -11.48
C TRP A 566 2.24 8.77 -11.04
N THR A 567 3.28 8.03 -10.65
CA THR A 567 3.17 6.58 -10.38
C THR A 567 3.15 6.18 -8.90
N THR A 568 3.13 7.13 -7.95
CA THR A 568 2.95 6.82 -6.52
C THR A 568 1.61 7.37 -6.07
N VAL A 569 0.65 6.46 -5.91
CA VAL A 569 -0.78 6.72 -5.68
C VAL A 569 -1.09 7.19 -4.25
N ASP A 570 -0.10 7.29 -3.35
CA ASP A 570 -0.35 7.45 -1.92
C ASP A 570 -0.08 8.85 -1.31
N ASP A 571 0.56 9.82 -2.01
CA ASP A 571 1.03 11.09 -1.37
C ASP A 571 0.41 12.40 -1.90
N TYR A 572 -0.85 12.40 -2.37
CA TYR A 572 -1.54 13.65 -2.76
C TYR A 572 -1.99 14.53 -1.55
N GLU A 573 -1.35 14.43 -0.39
CA GLU A 573 -1.83 15.04 0.85
C GLU A 573 -1.71 16.57 0.89
N TYR A 574 -0.73 17.16 0.18
CA TYR A 574 -0.39 18.58 0.37
C TYR A 574 -0.68 19.53 -0.81
N GLY A 575 -0.97 19.01 -2.02
CA GLY A 575 -1.16 19.81 -3.24
C GLY A 575 0.10 20.58 -3.68
N LEU A 576 0.09 21.20 -4.87
CA LEU A 576 1.22 22.00 -5.36
C LEU A 576 1.18 23.43 -4.81
N GLY A 577 2.30 23.98 -4.35
CA GLY A 577 2.39 25.38 -3.90
C GLY A 577 3.19 25.57 -2.60
N LEU A 578 2.92 26.69 -1.91
CA LEU A 578 3.62 27.12 -0.71
C LEU A 578 2.78 26.89 0.55
N ASN A 579 3.32 26.13 1.50
CA ASN A 579 2.65 25.88 2.77
C ASN A 579 3.45 26.47 3.94
N ILE A 580 2.93 27.53 4.53
CA ILE A 580 3.40 28.23 5.73
C ILE A 580 2.24 28.31 6.70
N PHE A 581 2.34 27.53 7.76
CA PHE A 581 1.35 27.48 8.82
C PHE A 581 2.08 27.48 10.16
N ASN A 582 1.51 28.11 11.19
CA ASN A 582 2.07 28.12 12.55
C ASN A 582 3.55 28.58 12.61
N CYS A 583 3.85 29.69 11.92
CA CYS A 583 5.18 30.33 11.87
C CYS A 583 5.10 31.75 12.48
N PRO A 584 5.09 31.88 13.82
CA PRO A 584 4.75 33.13 14.48
C PRO A 584 5.74 34.28 14.25
N GLU A 585 7.04 33.99 14.11
CA GLU A 585 8.11 35.01 13.98
C GLU A 585 8.25 35.60 12.57
N LEU A 586 7.41 35.19 11.61
CA LEU A 586 7.50 35.67 10.23
C LEU A 586 7.19 37.17 10.17
N ALA A 587 8.17 38.00 9.78
CA ALA A 587 8.06 39.45 9.79
C ALA A 587 7.26 40.01 8.60
N GLU A 588 7.23 39.30 7.46
CA GLU A 588 6.61 39.76 6.21
C GLU A 588 5.21 39.16 5.96
N ARG A 589 4.39 39.02 7.01
CA ARG A 589 3.04 38.41 6.89
C ARG A 589 2.17 39.06 5.82
N ASP A 590 2.26 40.39 5.67
CA ASP A 590 1.45 41.14 4.70
C ASP A 590 1.87 40.92 3.24
N ARG A 591 3.11 40.47 2.99
CA ARG A 591 3.62 40.21 1.64
C ARG A 591 3.42 38.78 1.17
N CYS A 592 3.26 37.84 2.11
CA CYS A 592 3.07 36.41 1.82
C CYS A 592 1.90 36.15 0.85
N PRO A 593 0.69 36.73 1.02
CA PRO A 593 -0.41 36.57 0.09
C PRO A 593 -0.06 36.87 -1.37
N ASN A 594 0.60 37.99 -1.62
CA ASN A 594 0.94 38.42 -2.97
C ASN A 594 2.02 37.52 -3.60
N ASN A 595 3.07 37.19 -2.86
CA ASN A 595 4.15 36.33 -3.35
C ASN A 595 3.67 34.90 -3.60
N CYS A 596 2.83 34.36 -2.72
CA CYS A 596 2.25 33.03 -2.85
C CYS A 596 1.28 32.96 -4.03
N PHE A 597 0.36 33.93 -4.14
CA PHE A 597 -0.59 34.00 -5.24
C PHE A 597 0.13 34.12 -6.58
N SER A 598 1.14 35.00 -6.65
CA SER A 598 2.04 35.14 -7.79
C SER A 598 2.65 33.81 -8.24
N TRP A 599 3.25 33.06 -7.31
CA TRP A 599 3.90 31.78 -7.64
C TRP A 599 2.89 30.70 -8.03
N MET A 600 1.76 30.61 -7.30
CA MET A 600 0.65 29.71 -7.61
C MET A 600 0.13 29.89 -9.04
N MET A 601 -0.03 31.15 -9.48
CA MET A 601 -0.49 31.46 -10.84
C MET A 601 0.56 31.16 -11.91
N GLN A 602 1.84 31.15 -11.58
CA GLN A 602 2.90 30.70 -12.50
C GLN A 602 2.86 29.17 -12.70
N ILE A 603 2.46 28.42 -11.67
CA ILE A 603 2.28 26.96 -11.75
C ILE A 603 1.02 26.61 -12.57
N ALA A 604 -0.04 27.42 -12.45
CA ALA A 604 -1.30 27.25 -13.18
C ALA A 604 -1.18 27.66 -14.66
N HIS A 605 -0.57 26.84 -15.52
CA HIS A 605 -0.50 27.09 -16.97
C HIS A 605 -1.64 26.38 -17.75
N PRO A 606 -2.28 27.02 -18.76
CA PRO A 606 -3.42 26.46 -19.51
C PRO A 606 -3.17 25.10 -20.16
N ASP A 607 -1.93 24.82 -20.58
CA ASP A 607 -1.55 23.58 -21.28
C ASP A 607 -1.33 22.37 -20.34
N LEU A 608 -1.41 22.56 -19.02
CA LEU A 608 -1.08 21.58 -17.99
C LEU A 608 -2.30 21.00 -17.24
N LEU A 609 -3.48 21.57 -17.46
CA LEU A 609 -4.66 21.37 -16.60
C LEU A 609 -5.28 19.95 -16.55
N PRO A 610 -5.09 19.04 -17.54
CA PRO A 610 -5.69 17.70 -17.47
C PRO A 610 -4.96 16.65 -16.63
N LEU A 611 -3.74 16.90 -16.13
CA LEU A 611 -2.83 15.85 -15.60
C LEU A 611 -2.06 16.22 -14.32
N VAL A 612 -2.37 17.35 -13.69
CA VAL A 612 -1.62 17.89 -12.53
C VAL A 612 -2.48 17.81 -11.25
N PRO A 613 -1.90 17.53 -10.06
CA PRO A 613 -2.60 17.59 -8.78
C PRO A 613 -3.21 18.97 -8.52
N PRO A 614 -4.15 19.06 -7.57
CA PRO A 614 -4.66 20.34 -7.13
C PRO A 614 -3.53 21.28 -6.67
N ILE A 615 -3.60 22.53 -7.14
CA ILE A 615 -2.72 23.59 -6.69
C ILE A 615 -3.33 24.19 -5.41
N SER A 616 -2.58 24.14 -4.33
CA SER A 616 -3.01 24.57 -3.01
C SER A 616 -1.87 25.19 -2.22
N SER A 617 -2.15 26.28 -1.52
CA SER A 617 -1.17 26.96 -0.69
C SER A 617 -1.81 27.51 0.57
N ILE A 618 -1.08 27.44 1.68
CA ILE A 618 -1.49 27.95 2.98
C ILE A 618 -0.44 28.93 3.45
N ILE A 619 -0.86 30.11 3.87
CA ILE A 619 0.04 31.17 4.29
C ILE A 619 -0.60 32.02 5.39
N PRO A 620 0.18 32.73 6.22
CA PRO A 620 -0.38 33.72 7.14
C PRO A 620 -1.12 34.83 6.37
N GLY A 621 -2.32 35.22 6.85
CA GLY A 621 -3.09 36.28 6.22
C GLY A 621 -4.53 36.38 6.74
N SER A 622 -5.00 37.60 6.96
CA SER A 622 -6.34 37.91 7.51
C SER A 622 -7.28 38.62 6.52
N GLU A 623 -6.81 38.87 5.29
CA GLU A 623 -7.59 39.53 4.24
C GLU A 623 -7.62 38.70 2.95
N ILE A 624 -8.80 38.67 2.31
CA ILE A 624 -8.97 38.03 1.01
C ILE A 624 -8.35 38.95 -0.05
N PRO A 625 -7.44 38.46 -0.91
CA PRO A 625 -6.84 39.28 -1.96
C PRO A 625 -7.89 39.92 -2.86
N SER A 626 -7.65 41.16 -3.30
CA SER A 626 -8.58 41.95 -4.13
C SER A 626 -8.89 41.31 -5.49
N TRP A 627 -8.07 40.36 -5.94
CA TRP A 627 -8.30 39.58 -7.15
C TRP A 627 -9.57 38.71 -7.07
N PHE A 628 -9.99 38.30 -5.87
CA PHE A 628 -11.23 37.53 -5.66
C PHE A 628 -12.44 38.49 -5.64
N GLU A 629 -13.24 38.45 -6.71
CA GLU A 629 -14.34 39.38 -6.98
C GLU A 629 -15.46 39.34 -5.93
N LYS A 630 -15.70 38.16 -5.35
CA LYS A 630 -16.79 37.91 -4.41
C LYS A 630 -16.20 37.57 -3.05
N GLN A 631 -16.41 38.43 -2.07
CA GLN A 631 -15.99 38.20 -0.69
C GLN A 631 -17.20 38.03 0.21
N HIS A 632 -17.16 37.01 1.04
CA HIS A 632 -18.25 36.61 1.93
C HIS A 632 -17.73 36.43 3.36
N LEU A 633 -18.55 36.80 4.34
CA LEU A 633 -18.32 36.43 5.74
C LEU A 633 -18.63 34.94 5.91
N GLY A 634 -17.76 34.22 6.63
CA GLY A 634 -17.98 32.82 6.96
C GLY A 634 -19.22 32.66 7.84
N MET A 635 -20.19 31.87 7.40
CA MET A 635 -21.31 31.40 8.23
C MET A 635 -21.13 29.90 8.48
N GLY A 636 -20.12 29.55 9.29
CA GLY A 636 -19.73 28.16 9.56
C GLY A 636 -18.74 27.57 8.55
N ASN A 637 -18.49 26.27 8.63
CA ASN A 637 -17.47 25.56 7.83
C ASN A 637 -17.97 25.08 6.46
N VAL A 638 -18.96 25.77 5.90
CA VAL A 638 -19.56 25.47 4.58
C VAL A 638 -19.55 26.73 3.73
N ILE A 639 -18.99 26.62 2.52
CA ILE A 639 -18.90 27.69 1.53
C ILE A 639 -19.82 27.35 0.37
N ASN A 640 -20.79 28.23 0.08
CA ASN A 640 -21.76 28.05 -0.99
C ASN A 640 -21.46 28.99 -2.16
N ILE A 641 -21.26 28.42 -3.34
CA ILE A 641 -20.94 29.17 -4.56
C ILE A 641 -22.15 29.11 -5.50
N GLY A 642 -22.81 30.27 -5.68
CA GLY A 642 -24.07 30.40 -6.39
C GLY A 642 -23.95 30.44 -7.93
N ARG A 643 -24.89 29.75 -8.60
CA ARG A 643 -24.91 29.46 -10.05
C ARG A 643 -25.25 30.64 -10.97
N SER A 644 -25.73 31.77 -10.45
CA SER A 644 -26.37 32.84 -11.25
C SER A 644 -25.45 33.60 -12.22
N HIS A 645 -24.14 33.34 -12.24
CA HIS A 645 -23.18 33.91 -13.22
C HIS A 645 -22.67 32.89 -14.26
N PHE A 646 -23.06 31.62 -14.13
CA PHE A 646 -22.60 30.48 -14.93
C PHE A 646 -23.07 30.53 -16.39
N MET A 647 -24.22 31.16 -16.66
CA MET A 647 -24.92 31.06 -17.95
C MET A 647 -24.47 32.06 -19.04
N GLN A 648 -23.51 32.97 -18.77
CA GLN A 648 -23.16 34.03 -19.73
C GLN A 648 -21.83 33.84 -20.49
N HIS A 649 -20.88 33.02 -20.01
CA HIS A 649 -19.50 32.98 -20.58
C HIS A 649 -18.85 31.58 -20.68
N TYR A 650 -19.56 30.61 -21.23
CA TYR A 650 -19.09 29.21 -21.35
C TYR A 650 -17.83 28.98 -22.19
N LYS A 651 -17.39 29.92 -23.03
CA LYS A 651 -16.41 29.61 -24.09
C LYS A 651 -14.93 29.67 -23.69
N ASN A 652 -14.57 30.23 -22.52
CA ASN A 652 -13.16 30.44 -22.15
C ASN A 652 -12.84 30.18 -20.66
N TRP A 653 -13.74 29.55 -19.90
CA TRP A 653 -13.51 29.19 -18.50
C TRP A 653 -12.56 27.98 -18.40
N ILE A 654 -11.63 27.99 -17.43
CA ILE A 654 -10.59 26.96 -17.28
C ILE A 654 -10.46 26.41 -15.84
N GLY A 655 -11.07 27.06 -14.85
CA GLY A 655 -10.98 26.61 -13.46
C GLY A 655 -11.59 27.55 -12.43
N LEU A 656 -11.71 27.11 -11.17
CA LEU A 656 -12.22 27.91 -10.05
C LEU A 656 -11.09 28.19 -9.07
N ALA A 657 -10.87 29.46 -8.74
CA ALA A 657 -9.97 29.85 -7.67
C ALA A 657 -10.76 30.19 -6.40
N LEU A 658 -10.31 29.66 -5.28
CA LEU A 658 -10.89 29.84 -3.95
C LEU A 658 -9.84 30.43 -3.01
N SER A 659 -10.30 31.31 -2.13
CA SER A 659 -9.53 31.93 -1.07
C SER A 659 -10.33 31.82 0.22
N VAL A 660 -9.75 31.19 1.24
CA VAL A 660 -10.44 30.94 2.51
C VAL A 660 -9.56 31.41 3.65
N ILE A 661 -10.07 32.30 4.49
CA ILE A 661 -9.42 32.64 5.76
C ILE A 661 -9.98 31.73 6.83
N PHE A 662 -9.10 31.00 7.48
CA PHE A 662 -9.43 30.13 8.59
C PHE A 662 -8.49 30.37 9.77
N VAL A 663 -8.95 29.99 10.95
CA VAL A 663 -8.17 29.97 12.19
C VAL A 663 -8.33 28.61 12.85
N VAL A 664 -7.32 28.19 13.61
CA VAL A 664 -7.31 26.93 14.34
C VAL A 664 -7.27 27.25 15.83
N HIS A 665 -8.24 26.76 16.58
CA HIS A 665 -8.39 26.99 18.02
C HIS A 665 -8.04 25.74 18.82
N LYS A 666 -7.44 25.89 20.01
CA LYS A 666 -7.11 24.80 20.96
C LYS A 666 -8.21 24.51 22.01
N GLU A 667 -9.47 24.71 21.66
CA GLU A 667 -10.68 24.61 22.49
C GLU A 667 -11.08 25.80 23.40
N ARG A 668 -12.26 26.37 23.08
CA ARG A 668 -13.41 26.65 23.98
C ARG A 668 -14.60 27.23 23.18
N ARG A 669 -15.33 26.40 22.41
CA ARG A 669 -16.77 26.64 22.13
C ARG A 669 -17.48 25.31 21.91
N ILE A 670 -18.48 25.04 22.76
CA ILE A 670 -19.49 24.01 22.52
C ILE A 670 -20.17 24.36 21.17
N PRO A 671 -20.12 23.49 20.14
CA PRO A 671 -20.85 23.77 18.91
C PRO A 671 -22.35 23.77 19.22
N PRO A 672 -23.15 24.65 18.58
CA PRO A 672 -24.60 24.64 18.77
C PRO A 672 -25.18 23.26 18.43
N PRO A 673 -26.24 22.81 19.12
CA PRO A 673 -26.74 21.44 19.11
C PRO A 673 -27.26 20.92 17.74
N ASP A 674 -27.22 21.75 16.69
CA ASP A 674 -27.73 21.43 15.35
C ASP A 674 -26.62 21.07 14.33
N MET A 675 -25.34 20.96 14.75
CA MET A 675 -24.25 20.55 13.84
C MET A 675 -24.15 19.02 13.69
N GLU A 676 -24.58 18.50 12.54
CA GLU A 676 -24.27 17.14 12.10
C GLU A 676 -22.74 16.90 11.94
N GLN A 677 -22.33 15.66 12.22
CA GLN A 677 -20.93 15.19 12.29
C GLN A 677 -19.99 15.62 11.13
N PRO A 678 -18.67 15.74 11.39
CA PRO A 678 -17.73 16.29 10.44
C PRO A 678 -17.35 15.37 9.24
N SER A 679 -17.99 15.54 8.08
CA SER A 679 -17.60 15.06 6.71
C SER A 679 -16.53 15.91 5.93
N ILE A 680 -15.50 15.26 5.41
CA ILE A 680 -14.45 15.72 4.45
C ILE A 680 -14.71 17.03 3.64
N LEU A 681 -13.65 17.77 3.30
CA LEU A 681 -13.63 18.83 2.27
C LEU A 681 -13.87 18.30 0.88
N SER A 682 -15.12 17.94 0.65
CA SER A 682 -15.67 17.54 -0.62
C SER A 682 -16.28 18.73 -1.31
N ILE A 683 -15.81 18.97 -2.53
CA ILE A 683 -16.58 19.72 -3.50
C ILE A 683 -17.69 18.80 -4.00
N THR A 684 -18.92 19.04 -3.56
CA THR A 684 -20.08 18.32 -4.09
C THR A 684 -20.80 19.19 -5.11
N CYS A 685 -20.92 18.66 -6.33
CA CYS A 685 -21.70 19.25 -7.41
C CYS A 685 -22.96 18.42 -7.60
N GLY A 686 -24.13 19.00 -7.29
CA GLY A 686 -25.44 18.36 -7.44
C GLY A 686 -26.31 18.45 -6.18
N PRO A 687 -27.61 18.10 -6.27
CA PRO A 687 -28.52 18.14 -5.14
C PRO A 687 -28.04 17.19 -4.02
N SER A 688 -28.27 17.56 -2.77
CA SER A 688 -27.89 16.82 -1.57
C SER A 688 -28.43 15.38 -1.56
N ILE A 689 -27.64 14.40 -2.03
CA ILE A 689 -28.03 12.98 -2.06
C ILE A 689 -27.80 12.34 -0.68
N PRO A 690 -28.77 11.57 -0.12
CA PRO A 690 -28.63 10.87 1.15
C PRO A 690 -27.47 9.86 1.19
N PRO A 691 -26.89 9.58 2.38
CA PRO A 691 -25.66 8.78 2.54
C PRO A 691 -25.71 7.37 1.91
N GLN A 692 -26.90 6.80 1.77
CA GLN A 692 -27.11 5.39 1.39
C GLN A 692 -26.93 5.10 -0.11
N GLN A 693 -26.69 6.11 -0.96
CA GLN A 693 -26.54 5.96 -2.42
C GLN A 693 -25.15 6.30 -2.98
N ARG A 694 -24.14 6.56 -2.14
CA ARG A 694 -22.77 6.88 -2.60
C ARG A 694 -22.09 5.66 -3.23
N LYS A 695 -21.98 5.61 -4.57
CA LYS A 695 -21.10 4.67 -5.30
C LYS A 695 -19.81 5.40 -5.70
N LYS A 696 -18.69 5.00 -5.10
CA LYS A 696 -17.32 5.54 -5.25
C LYS A 696 -17.23 7.05 -4.93
N GLU A 697 -16.70 7.37 -3.74
CA GLU A 697 -16.40 8.75 -3.33
C GLU A 697 -15.38 9.38 -4.29
N ARG A 698 -15.70 10.57 -4.82
CA ARG A 698 -14.77 11.37 -5.62
C ARG A 698 -13.68 11.93 -4.68
N PRO A 699 -12.41 12.04 -5.13
CA PRO A 699 -11.36 12.64 -4.33
C PRO A 699 -11.75 14.09 -4.00
N SER A 700 -11.70 14.38 -2.71
CA SER A 700 -12.15 15.62 -2.10
C SER A 700 -10.91 16.24 -1.45
N PRO A 701 -10.42 17.40 -1.88
CA PRO A 701 -9.11 17.90 -1.44
C PRO A 701 -9.15 18.35 0.02
N TYR A 702 -8.15 18.00 0.82
CA TYR A 702 -8.07 18.39 2.24
C TYR A 702 -7.35 19.72 2.40
N ILE A 703 -7.52 20.39 3.55
CA ILE A 703 -6.62 21.50 3.94
C ILE A 703 -5.23 20.88 4.16
N PRO A 704 -4.19 21.24 3.38
CA PRO A 704 -2.87 20.61 3.44
C PRO A 704 -2.05 21.06 4.67
N VAL A 705 -2.62 20.98 5.87
CA VAL A 705 -1.95 21.28 7.15
C VAL A 705 -1.88 20.03 8.01
N LEU A 706 -0.74 19.82 8.68
CA LEU A 706 -0.64 18.83 9.75
C LEU A 706 -1.27 19.39 11.04
N PHE A 707 -2.48 18.95 11.34
CA PHE A 707 -3.19 19.40 12.54
C PHE A 707 -2.84 18.50 13.73
N ARG A 708 -1.78 18.86 14.44
CA ARG A 708 -1.36 18.21 15.69
C ARG A 708 -1.33 19.18 16.86
N GLU A 709 -2.00 18.83 17.95
CA GLU A 709 -2.17 19.69 19.14
C GLU A 709 -0.83 20.14 19.75
N ASP A 710 0.16 19.24 19.78
CA ASP A 710 1.50 19.50 20.28
C ASP A 710 2.32 20.43 19.38
N LEU A 711 1.94 20.56 18.11
CA LEU A 711 2.64 21.39 17.14
C LEU A 711 2.02 22.78 16.99
N VAL A 712 0.69 22.86 16.89
CA VAL A 712 -0.06 24.12 16.76
C VAL A 712 0.21 24.97 18.00
N THR A 713 0.58 26.24 17.83
CA THR A 713 0.85 27.18 18.93
C THR A 713 0.31 28.58 18.64
N ASP A 714 -0.11 28.83 17.40
CA ASP A 714 -0.52 30.13 16.90
C ASP A 714 -1.99 30.05 16.44
N GLU A 715 -2.88 30.78 17.11
CA GLU A 715 -4.29 30.96 16.72
C GLU A 715 -4.45 32.17 15.78
N SER A 716 -3.48 32.36 14.87
CA SER A 716 -3.53 33.42 13.87
C SER A 716 -4.38 33.06 12.66
N ASP A 717 -4.79 34.07 11.91
CA ASP A 717 -5.50 33.88 10.67
C ASP A 717 -4.54 33.37 9.58
N HIS A 718 -4.94 32.29 8.92
CA HIS A 718 -4.28 31.74 7.76
C HIS A 718 -5.20 31.84 6.54
N LEU A 719 -4.59 32.18 5.42
CA LEU A 719 -5.20 32.23 4.11
C LEU A 719 -4.87 30.92 3.38
N TRP A 720 -5.91 30.19 3.01
CA TRP A 720 -5.84 29.04 2.12
C TRP A 720 -6.23 29.47 0.71
N LEU A 721 -5.28 29.39 -0.20
CA LEU A 721 -5.47 29.61 -1.63
C LEU A 721 -5.54 28.26 -2.33
N PHE A 722 -6.54 28.10 -3.19
CA PHE A 722 -6.76 26.85 -3.89
C PHE A 722 -7.23 27.10 -5.32
N TYR A 723 -6.72 26.33 -6.28
CA TYR A 723 -7.15 26.39 -7.67
C TYR A 723 -7.59 25.01 -8.20
N PHE A 724 -8.84 24.94 -8.66
CA PHE A 724 -9.46 23.77 -9.29
C PHE A 724 -9.42 23.88 -10.82
N THR A 725 -9.00 22.82 -11.49
CA THR A 725 -9.03 22.72 -12.97
C THR A 725 -10.39 22.22 -13.48
N LEU A 726 -10.74 22.58 -14.72
CA LEU A 726 -12.00 22.23 -15.36
C LEU A 726 -12.26 20.70 -15.43
N ASP A 727 -11.21 19.91 -15.63
CA ASP A 727 -11.30 18.46 -15.89
C ASP A 727 -11.81 17.64 -14.69
N LEU A 728 -11.86 18.25 -13.51
CA LEU A 728 -12.40 17.65 -12.28
C LEU A 728 -13.92 17.85 -12.13
N PHE A 729 -14.57 18.59 -13.03
CA PHE A 729 -16.00 18.92 -12.99
C PHE A 729 -16.79 18.04 -13.99
N ASP A 730 -17.79 17.28 -13.52
CA ASP A 730 -18.67 16.43 -14.36
C ASP A 730 -19.94 17.19 -14.76
N ASP A 731 -20.01 17.60 -16.04
CA ASP A 731 -21.01 18.49 -16.65
C ASP A 731 -22.50 18.20 -16.35
N ARG A 732 -22.84 17.04 -15.78
CA ARG A 732 -24.23 16.56 -15.75
C ARG A 732 -25.07 16.94 -14.52
N ASN A 733 -24.51 17.51 -13.44
CA ASN A 733 -25.29 17.89 -12.24
C ASN A 733 -24.64 19.04 -11.44
N PHE A 734 -25.05 20.31 -11.65
CA PHE A 734 -24.37 21.48 -11.06
C PHE A 734 -25.29 22.47 -10.34
N ASP A 735 -26.24 22.06 -9.51
CA ASP A 735 -27.22 23.01 -8.96
C ASP A 735 -26.65 23.98 -7.90
N GLU A 736 -25.69 23.52 -7.10
CA GLU A 736 -24.97 24.29 -6.09
C GLU A 736 -23.55 23.70 -5.92
N LEU A 737 -22.56 24.56 -5.66
CA LEU A 737 -21.19 24.14 -5.37
C LEU A 737 -20.91 24.40 -3.89
N GLU A 738 -20.95 23.32 -3.11
CA GLU A 738 -20.72 23.33 -1.67
C GLU A 738 -19.27 22.91 -1.38
N VAL A 739 -18.51 23.73 -0.64
CA VAL A 739 -17.14 23.43 -0.18
C VAL A 739 -17.14 23.31 1.34
N LYS A 740 -16.83 22.13 1.89
CA LYS A 740 -16.92 21.84 3.34
C LYS A 740 -15.57 21.83 4.03
N CYS A 741 -15.18 22.83 4.80
CA CYS A 741 -13.85 22.81 5.42
C CYS A 741 -13.74 21.80 6.57
N ARG A 742 -13.04 20.66 6.38
CA ARG A 742 -12.76 19.65 7.42
C ARG A 742 -11.33 19.10 7.31
N SER A 743 -10.68 18.86 8.45
CA SER A 743 -9.31 18.31 8.56
C SER A 743 -9.31 16.77 8.53
N ARG A 744 -8.28 16.17 7.92
CA ARG A 744 -8.08 14.71 7.82
C ARG A 744 -7.52 14.09 9.12
N ASP A 745 -6.69 14.84 9.84
CA ASP A 745 -5.82 14.33 10.90
C ASP A 745 -6.44 14.34 12.31
N LEU A 746 -7.70 14.76 12.46
CA LEU A 746 -8.41 14.77 13.76
C LEU A 746 -8.89 13.37 14.19
N LEU A 747 -8.32 12.30 13.63
CA LEU A 747 -8.58 10.94 14.07
C LEU A 747 -7.72 10.64 15.30
N HIS A 748 -8.33 10.74 16.48
CA HIS A 748 -7.93 10.15 17.79
C HIS A 748 -7.19 10.99 18.84
N ASP A 749 -7.08 12.31 18.74
CA ASP A 749 -6.79 13.16 19.92
C ASP A 749 -7.58 14.47 19.87
N GLN A 750 -8.10 14.89 21.03
CA GLN A 750 -9.15 15.91 21.19
C GLN A 750 -8.62 17.36 21.03
N ASP A 751 -9.55 18.32 20.91
CA ASP A 751 -9.39 19.76 21.19
C ASP A 751 -9.00 20.78 20.07
N LEU A 752 -8.75 20.40 18.82
CA LEU A 752 -8.53 21.38 17.73
C LEU A 752 -9.79 21.67 16.88
N VAL A 753 -10.19 22.95 16.80
CA VAL A 753 -11.35 23.41 15.98
C VAL A 753 -10.88 24.35 14.87
N VAL A 754 -11.20 24.01 13.62
CA VAL A 754 -11.01 24.91 12.46
C VAL A 754 -12.26 25.78 12.30
N GLU A 755 -12.09 27.10 12.31
CA GLU A 755 -13.13 28.09 12.04
C GLU A 755 -12.83 28.85 10.75
N VAL A 756 -13.76 28.83 9.79
CA VAL A 756 -13.69 29.67 8.58
C VAL A 756 -14.26 31.05 8.89
N LYS A 757 -13.43 32.09 8.77
CA LYS A 757 -13.82 33.49 9.04
C LYS A 757 -14.38 34.20 7.82
N LYS A 758 -13.74 34.02 6.66
CA LYS A 758 -14.08 34.70 5.41
C LYS A 758 -13.70 33.80 4.25
N TYR A 759 -14.38 33.94 3.12
CA TYR A 759 -13.95 33.32 1.89
C TYR A 759 -14.25 34.22 0.70
N GLY A 760 -13.50 34.03 -0.38
CA GLY A 760 -13.82 34.58 -1.67
C GLY A 760 -13.48 33.62 -2.78
N TYR A 761 -14.13 33.79 -3.92
CA TYR A 761 -13.93 32.93 -5.08
C TYR A 761 -13.98 33.72 -6.38
N ARG A 762 -13.33 33.19 -7.41
CA ARG A 762 -13.31 33.73 -8.76
C ARG A 762 -13.34 32.60 -9.79
N TRP A 763 -14.18 32.77 -10.80
CA TRP A 763 -14.15 31.93 -11.99
C TRP A 763 -12.99 32.38 -12.86
N VAL A 764 -12.05 31.47 -13.14
CA VAL A 764 -10.82 31.78 -13.88
C VAL A 764 -11.02 31.45 -15.35
N HIS A 765 -10.90 32.46 -16.20
CA HIS A 765 -10.92 32.34 -17.64
C HIS A 765 -9.50 32.35 -18.23
N LYS A 766 -9.34 31.84 -19.45
CA LYS A 766 -8.04 31.78 -20.14
C LYS A 766 -7.33 33.14 -20.22
N HIS A 767 -8.07 34.23 -20.38
CA HIS A 767 -7.52 35.59 -20.42
C HIS A 767 -7.02 36.10 -19.06
N ASP A 768 -7.57 35.61 -17.93
CA ASP A 768 -7.09 35.97 -16.59
C ASP A 768 -5.64 35.49 -16.39
N LEU A 769 -5.30 34.30 -16.90
CA LEU A 769 -3.92 33.77 -16.86
C LEU A 769 -2.96 34.52 -17.79
N GLU A 770 -3.43 34.93 -18.98
CA GLU A 770 -2.63 35.69 -19.94
C GLU A 770 -2.27 37.10 -19.44
N LEU A 771 -3.19 37.76 -18.72
CA LEU A 771 -2.96 39.07 -18.11
C LEU A 771 -1.93 39.00 -16.96
N LEU A 772 -2.02 37.97 -16.11
CA LEU A 772 -1.09 37.74 -14.99
C LEU A 772 0.33 37.39 -15.47
N ASN A 773 0.46 36.66 -16.59
CA ASN A 773 1.76 36.34 -17.18
C ASN A 773 2.46 37.52 -17.88
N ARG A 774 1.71 38.53 -18.35
CA ARG A 774 2.27 39.74 -19.01
C ARG A 774 2.79 40.79 -18.03
N SER A 775 2.28 40.81 -16.80
CA SER A 775 2.74 41.72 -15.76
C SER A 775 3.92 41.10 -15.00
N SER A 776 5.15 41.54 -15.27
CA SER A 776 6.26 41.25 -14.37
C SER A 776 5.92 41.76 -12.96
N LEU A 777 5.77 40.84 -12.01
CA LEU A 777 5.28 41.00 -10.64
C LEU A 777 6.12 41.94 -9.75
N LYS A 778 6.06 43.25 -10.02
CA LYS A 778 6.67 44.28 -9.16
C LYS A 778 5.77 45.49 -8.88
N ARG A 779 4.48 45.46 -9.21
CA ARG A 779 3.55 46.52 -8.80
C ARG A 779 2.73 46.05 -7.60
N ASN A 780 2.91 46.75 -6.49
CA ASN A 780 2.13 46.61 -5.27
C ASN A 780 0.64 46.48 -5.62
N PHE A 781 0.00 45.43 -5.11
CA PHE A 781 -1.43 45.13 -5.27
C PHE A 781 -2.34 46.10 -4.48
N SER A 782 -2.07 47.40 -4.59
CA SER A 782 -2.94 48.46 -4.05
C SER A 782 -3.56 49.34 -5.15
N GLU A 783 -3.18 49.16 -6.42
CA GLU A 783 -3.70 49.98 -7.53
C GLU A 783 -4.07 49.11 -8.74
N ILE A 784 -5.23 48.47 -8.68
CA ILE A 784 -6.03 48.23 -9.88
C ILE A 784 -7.46 48.68 -9.56
N LYS A 785 -7.65 50.00 -9.60
CA LYS A 785 -8.92 50.64 -9.96
C LYS A 785 -8.69 51.40 -11.25
N GLU A 786 -9.73 51.44 -12.08
CA GLU A 786 -9.84 52.07 -13.41
C GLU A 786 -9.49 51.17 -14.60
N ASN A 787 -10.47 50.35 -15.04
CA ASN A 787 -11.53 50.83 -15.94
C ASN A 787 -12.80 49.98 -15.79
#